data_AF-A0A9Q2IAS6-F1
#
_entry.id   AF-A0A9Q2IAS6-F1
#
_cell.length_a   1.000
_cell.length_b   1.000
_cell.length_c   1.000
_cell.angle_alpha   90.00
_cell.angle_beta   90.00
_cell.angle_gamma   90.00
#
_symmetry.space_group_name_H-M   'P 1'
#
loop_
_entity.id
_entity.type
_entity.pdbx_description
1 polymer ?
#
loop_
_entity_poly.entity_id
_entity_poly.type
_entity_poly.pdbx_seq_one_letter_code
_entity_poly.pdbx_strand_id
1 'polypeptide(L)'
;MNQQPQIKYRHDYRAPDYTITDIALDFDLHAEKTHVKAVSQVVLQGDAGAPLKLDGEGLKLISLSVDGQPWTHYQQQDDGLILTQLPAHFTLSIETEINPAANSALEGLYLSGDALCTQCEAEGFRHITYYLDRPDVLAKFTTRITADKARYPYLLSNGNRIAQRELEGGRHWIEWQDPFPKPAYLFALVAGDFDVLQDRFTTRSGRDVALELFVDRGNLDRAGWAMTSLKNSMKWDEDRFGLEYDLDIYMIVAVDFFNMGAMENKGLNVFNSKYVLAKAETATDKDYLNIEAVIGHEYFHNWTGNRVTCRDWFQLSLKEGLTVFRDQEFSSDLGSRPVNRIDNVRVMRGAQFAEDASPMSHPIRPDQVIEMNNFYTLTVYEKGSEVIRMMHTLLGEEGFQAGIRLYFERHDGSAATCDDFVLAMEEASGVDLTQFRRWYSQSGTPVLTVRDDYDPQTQQYLLSVSQMTPVGADKQPKLPLHIPLDIELYDPQGQVIPLQKDGQLLASVLNVTEPEQTFIFDHVPCRPIPSLLREFSAPVKLNYAWSDEQLTFLMRHASNAFSRWDAAQSLLANYIRLNVSRYQQKQPLSVPMHVVDAFRGVLLDETLDPMLASQILTLPSENEIAELFDIIDPTAIAAVRESMTRTMAKEMADEWLAVYHANHAPQYRIEHADMGKRALRNVCLHYLAFSDEAQADKLVQVQFRQADNMTDSLAALSAAVEAQLPVRDELLTQFDNRWHQDGLVMDKWFVLQATSPAADVLTRVRELLQHRSFSLNNPNRLRSLVGAFAASNPSAFHAEDGSGYRFLTEILADLNTRNPQVAARVIEPLIRLKRYDAKRQAQMRQALEQLKTLENLSGDLFEKISKALQD
;
A
#
# COMPACT_ATOMS: atom_id res chain seq x y z
N MET A 1 -29.32 -6.57 20.86
CA MET A 1 -29.19 -5.24 20.22
C MET A 1 -27.72 -4.89 20.34
N ASN A 2 -26.92 -5.11 19.30
CA ASN A 2 -25.52 -4.69 19.33
C ASN A 2 -25.51 -3.17 19.42
N GLN A 3 -24.85 -2.60 20.43
CA GLN A 3 -24.59 -1.16 20.46
C GLN A 3 -23.79 -0.81 19.20
N GLN A 4 -24.18 0.25 18.50
CA GLN A 4 -23.37 0.75 17.39
C GLN A 4 -22.00 1.19 17.93
N PRO A 5 -20.90 0.91 17.22
CA PRO A 5 -19.56 1.24 17.67
C PRO A 5 -19.42 2.76 17.90
N GLN A 6 -18.78 3.12 19.02
CA GLN A 6 -18.58 4.52 19.41
C GLN A 6 -17.33 5.10 18.75
N ILE A 7 -17.36 6.40 18.46
CA ILE A 7 -16.21 7.12 17.93
C ILE A 7 -15.16 7.27 19.05
N LYS A 8 -13.92 6.84 18.78
CA LYS A 8 -12.74 7.15 19.59
C LYS A 8 -12.08 8.43 19.07
N TYR A 9 -11.67 9.34 19.96
CA TYR A 9 -10.99 10.59 19.58
C TYR A 9 -9.54 10.62 20.05
N ARG A 10 -8.66 11.19 19.22
CA ARG A 10 -7.22 11.33 19.51
C ARG A 10 -6.94 12.16 20.76
N HIS A 11 -7.73 13.21 20.98
CA HIS A 11 -7.55 14.11 22.13
C HIS A 11 -7.95 13.49 23.47
N ASP A 12 -8.64 12.35 23.46
CA ASP A 12 -9.04 11.61 24.66
C ASP A 12 -7.96 10.64 25.16
N TYR A 13 -6.81 10.57 24.47
CA TYR A 13 -5.70 9.73 24.91
C TYR A 13 -5.35 10.01 26.38
N ARG A 14 -5.28 8.93 27.15
CA ARG A 14 -4.75 8.90 28.52
C ARG A 14 -3.81 7.73 28.64
N ALA A 15 -2.74 7.91 29.42
CA ALA A 15 -1.90 6.81 29.85
C ALA A 15 -2.75 5.73 30.55
N PRO A 16 -2.42 4.45 30.42
CA PRO A 16 -3.23 3.39 30.99
C PRO A 16 -3.10 3.37 32.52
N ASP A 17 -4.20 3.10 33.22
CA ASP A 17 -4.21 2.99 34.68
C ASP A 17 -3.35 1.81 35.18
N TYR A 18 -3.17 0.79 34.35
CA TYR A 18 -2.32 -0.38 34.61
C TYR A 18 -1.40 -0.64 33.42
N THR A 19 -0.25 -1.25 33.68
CA THR A 19 0.62 -1.80 32.65
C THR A 19 0.89 -3.28 32.91
N ILE A 20 1.32 -3.99 31.87
CA ILE A 20 1.77 -5.39 31.95
C ILE A 20 3.24 -5.42 31.56
N THR A 21 4.10 -5.91 32.44
CA THR A 21 5.55 -5.94 32.18
C THR A 21 6.00 -7.23 31.52
N ASP A 22 5.34 -8.34 31.86
CA ASP A 22 5.67 -9.69 31.42
C ASP A 22 4.37 -10.48 31.24
N ILE A 23 4.33 -11.33 30.21
CA ILE A 23 3.26 -12.29 29.97
C ILE A 23 3.84 -13.65 29.59
N ALA A 24 3.37 -14.70 30.28
CA ALA A 24 3.59 -16.09 29.91
C ALA A 24 2.29 -16.66 29.32
N LEU A 25 2.36 -17.08 28.05
CA LEU A 25 1.27 -17.69 27.30
C LEU A 25 1.51 -19.19 27.18
N ASP A 26 0.44 -19.97 27.31
CA ASP A 26 0.43 -21.40 27.06
C ASP A 26 -0.79 -21.77 26.21
N PHE A 27 -0.50 -22.23 24.99
CA PHE A 27 -1.49 -22.63 24.00
C PHE A 27 -1.55 -24.15 23.91
N ASP A 28 -2.74 -24.71 24.17
CA ASP A 28 -3.06 -26.09 23.84
C ASP A 28 -3.87 -26.10 22.54
N LEU A 29 -3.17 -26.27 21.41
CA LEU A 29 -3.71 -26.01 20.08
C LEU A 29 -4.61 -27.14 19.58
N HIS A 30 -5.80 -26.72 19.14
CA HIS A 30 -6.69 -27.48 18.26
C HIS A 30 -7.49 -26.50 17.39
N ALA A 31 -7.70 -26.85 16.12
CA ALA A 31 -8.41 -25.99 15.18
C ALA A 31 -9.83 -25.63 15.65
N GLU A 32 -10.55 -26.56 16.27
CA GLU A 32 -11.93 -26.33 16.75
C GLU A 32 -12.01 -25.77 18.18
N LYS A 33 -10.96 -25.97 18.97
CA LYS A 33 -11.01 -25.74 20.42
C LYS A 33 -9.63 -25.57 21.02
N THR A 34 -9.05 -24.39 20.83
CA THR A 34 -7.77 -24.05 21.44
C THR A 34 -8.00 -23.51 22.85
N HIS A 35 -7.27 -24.04 23.82
CA HIS A 35 -7.22 -23.51 25.18
C HIS A 35 -6.01 -22.58 25.31
N VAL A 36 -6.22 -21.39 25.86
CA VAL A 36 -5.17 -20.39 26.07
C VAL A 36 -5.10 -20.07 27.56
N LYS A 37 -3.91 -20.15 28.14
CA LYS A 37 -3.63 -19.66 29.48
C LYS A 37 -2.67 -18.49 29.40
N ALA A 38 -3.08 -17.33 29.91
CA ALA A 38 -2.30 -16.11 29.97
C ALA A 38 -1.98 -15.77 31.42
N VAL A 39 -0.70 -15.66 31.76
CA VAL A 39 -0.22 -15.27 33.09
C VAL A 39 0.57 -13.96 32.96
N SER A 40 -0.04 -12.86 33.41
CA SER A 40 0.49 -11.50 33.26
C SER A 40 0.97 -10.92 34.60
N GLN A 41 2.11 -10.24 34.58
CA GLN A 41 2.59 -9.42 35.69
C GLN A 41 2.05 -8.01 35.53
N VAL A 42 1.12 -7.61 36.40
CA VAL A 42 0.36 -6.36 36.27
C VAL A 42 0.80 -5.36 37.34
N VAL A 43 0.95 -4.09 36.92
CA VAL A 43 1.36 -2.98 37.79
C VAL A 43 0.40 -1.80 37.61
N LEU A 44 -0.15 -1.30 38.72
CA LEU A 44 -0.93 -0.07 38.77
C LEU A 44 -0.02 1.14 38.54
N GLN A 45 -0.37 1.97 37.56
CA GLN A 45 0.27 3.25 37.23
C GLN A 45 -0.62 4.45 37.60
N GLY A 46 -1.94 4.25 37.57
CA GLY A 46 -2.95 5.26 37.87
C GLY A 46 -3.32 5.34 39.35
N ASP A 47 -4.54 5.84 39.59
CA ASP A 47 -5.05 6.04 40.95
C ASP A 47 -5.36 4.71 41.67
N ALA A 48 -5.08 4.67 42.98
CA ALA A 48 -5.45 3.54 43.81
C ALA A 48 -6.96 3.25 43.74
N GLY A 49 -7.31 2.01 43.43
CA GLY A 49 -8.70 1.57 43.29
C GLY A 49 -9.31 1.74 41.90
N ALA A 50 -8.54 2.24 40.91
CA ALA A 50 -8.97 2.20 39.51
C ALA A 50 -9.27 0.75 39.07
N PRO A 51 -10.36 0.51 38.31
CA PRO A 51 -10.63 -0.82 37.77
C PRO A 51 -9.65 -1.17 36.65
N LEU A 52 -9.19 -2.42 36.58
CA LEU A 52 -8.48 -2.93 35.41
C LEU A 52 -9.53 -3.31 34.35
N LYS A 53 -9.43 -2.72 33.16
CA LYS A 53 -10.29 -3.04 32.02
C LYS A 53 -9.45 -3.77 30.99
N LEU A 54 -9.85 -4.98 30.63
CA LEU A 54 -9.19 -5.81 29.63
C LEU A 54 -10.13 -5.97 28.44
N ASP A 55 -9.61 -5.77 27.24
CA ASP A 55 -10.31 -6.01 25.99
C ASP A 55 -10.39 -7.52 25.74
N GLY A 56 -11.52 -7.99 25.19
CA GLY A 56 -11.67 -9.40 24.83
C GLY A 56 -12.94 -9.68 24.05
N GLU A 57 -12.82 -10.33 22.89
CA GLU A 57 -13.91 -10.52 21.95
C GLU A 57 -14.00 -11.96 21.45
N GLY A 58 -15.22 -12.52 21.43
CA GLY A 58 -15.44 -13.91 20.98
C GLY A 58 -14.81 -14.97 21.88
N LEU A 59 -14.48 -14.61 23.14
CA LEU A 59 -13.78 -15.48 24.08
C LEU A 59 -14.74 -16.21 25.00
N LYS A 60 -14.46 -17.50 25.26
CA LYS A 60 -15.08 -18.24 26.36
C LYS A 60 -14.15 -18.26 27.56
N LEU A 61 -14.48 -17.49 28.60
CA LEU A 61 -13.74 -17.47 29.88
C LEU A 61 -13.89 -18.81 30.61
N ILE A 62 -12.77 -19.45 30.97
CA ILE A 62 -12.71 -20.72 31.69
C ILE A 62 -12.39 -20.49 33.17
N SER A 63 -11.33 -19.73 33.46
CA SER A 63 -10.94 -19.41 34.84
C SER A 63 -10.21 -18.08 34.92
N LEU A 64 -10.27 -17.46 36.11
CA LEU A 64 -9.57 -16.22 36.42
C LEU A 64 -9.06 -16.24 37.85
N SER A 65 -7.79 -15.90 38.05
CA SER A 65 -7.18 -15.77 39.37
C SER A 65 -6.23 -14.59 39.47
N VAL A 66 -6.10 -14.04 40.67
CA VAL A 66 -5.16 -13.00 41.06
C VAL A 66 -4.29 -13.56 42.19
N ASP A 67 -2.97 -13.54 42.02
CA ASP A 67 -1.99 -14.13 42.94
C ASP A 67 -2.29 -15.59 43.33
N GLY A 68 -2.74 -16.37 42.33
CA GLY A 68 -3.09 -17.78 42.48
C GLY A 68 -4.42 -18.03 43.21
N GLN A 69 -5.15 -17.00 43.61
CA GLN A 69 -6.48 -17.12 44.22
C GLN A 69 -7.58 -16.88 43.18
N PRO A 70 -8.62 -17.73 43.10
CA PRO A 70 -9.78 -17.46 42.26
C PRO A 70 -10.37 -16.09 42.58
N TRP A 71 -10.59 -15.26 41.56
CA TRP A 71 -11.03 -13.88 41.78
C TRP A 71 -12.52 -13.75 41.49
N THR A 72 -13.24 -13.10 42.40
CA THR A 72 -14.70 -12.91 42.28
C THR A 72 -15.11 -11.47 42.03
N HIS A 73 -14.18 -10.52 42.08
CA HIS A 73 -14.46 -9.08 41.94
C HIS A 73 -14.29 -8.62 40.48
N TYR A 74 -15.01 -9.26 39.56
CA TYR A 74 -14.98 -8.93 38.13
C TYR A 74 -16.38 -8.90 37.50
N GLN A 75 -16.49 -8.19 36.39
CA GLN A 75 -17.67 -8.17 35.52
C GLN A 75 -17.23 -8.48 34.08
N GLN A 76 -17.82 -9.52 33.48
CA GLN A 76 -17.66 -9.81 32.06
C GLN A 76 -18.66 -8.98 31.24
N GLN A 77 -18.19 -8.41 30.14
CA GLN A 77 -18.95 -7.64 29.16
C GLN A 77 -18.75 -8.28 27.77
N ASP A 78 -19.52 -7.82 26.77
CA ASP A 78 -19.44 -8.38 25.41
C ASP A 78 -18.08 -8.09 24.75
N ASP A 79 -17.45 -6.96 25.11
CA ASP A 79 -16.20 -6.42 24.58
C ASP A 79 -15.01 -6.55 25.54
N GLY A 80 -15.19 -7.17 26.71
CA GLY A 80 -14.10 -7.23 27.67
C GLY A 80 -14.43 -7.72 29.07
N LEU A 81 -13.51 -7.41 29.98
CA LEU A 81 -13.52 -7.84 31.37
C LEU A 81 -13.05 -6.71 32.28
N ILE A 82 -13.86 -6.38 33.29
CA ILE A 82 -13.56 -5.33 34.26
C ILE A 82 -13.29 -5.96 35.61
N LEU A 83 -12.09 -5.79 36.15
CA LEU A 83 -11.67 -6.29 37.46
C LEU A 83 -11.54 -5.12 38.46
N THR A 84 -11.91 -5.36 39.70
CA THR A 84 -11.87 -4.37 40.80
C THR A 84 -11.19 -4.94 42.04
N GLN A 85 -10.89 -4.07 43.01
CA GLN A 85 -10.26 -4.42 44.30
C GLN A 85 -8.87 -5.07 44.16
N LEU A 86 -8.13 -4.67 43.13
CA LEU A 86 -6.84 -5.23 42.79
C LEU A 86 -5.71 -4.65 43.66
N PRO A 87 -4.69 -5.44 44.00
CA PRO A 87 -3.43 -4.93 44.53
C PRO A 87 -2.73 -4.00 43.52
N ALA A 88 -1.76 -3.21 43.98
CA ALA A 88 -0.93 -2.37 43.10
C ALA A 88 0.01 -3.19 42.20
N HIS A 89 0.42 -4.38 42.66
CA HIS A 89 1.24 -5.34 41.91
C HIS A 89 0.66 -6.72 42.14
N PHE A 90 0.41 -7.47 41.08
CA PHE A 90 -0.17 -8.81 41.17
C PHE A 90 0.11 -9.64 39.92
N THR A 91 0.03 -10.96 40.08
CA THR A 91 -0.02 -11.89 38.95
C THR A 91 -1.47 -12.17 38.58
N LEU A 92 -1.85 -11.86 37.35
CA LEU A 92 -3.14 -12.19 36.77
C LEU A 92 -3.02 -13.46 35.94
N SER A 93 -3.83 -14.48 36.21
CA SER A 93 -3.93 -15.68 35.37
C SER A 93 -5.35 -15.81 34.82
N ILE A 94 -5.47 -15.85 33.50
CA ILE A 94 -6.72 -16.01 32.77
C ILE A 94 -6.62 -17.25 31.88
N GLU A 95 -7.65 -18.08 31.87
CA GLU A 95 -7.78 -19.19 30.94
C GLU A 95 -9.01 -18.97 30.04
N THR A 96 -8.82 -19.07 28.74
CA THR A 96 -9.85 -18.88 27.70
C THR A 96 -9.88 -20.05 26.73
N GLU A 97 -10.99 -20.18 26.01
CA GLU A 97 -11.18 -21.14 24.93
C GLU A 97 -11.65 -20.39 23.68
N ILE A 98 -11.04 -20.71 22.53
CA ILE A 98 -11.31 -20.09 21.22
C ILE A 98 -11.45 -21.15 20.12
N ASN A 99 -12.12 -20.82 19.01
CA ASN A 99 -12.30 -21.71 17.83
C ASN A 99 -11.68 -21.08 16.56
N PRO A 100 -10.40 -21.39 16.27
CA PRO A 100 -9.72 -20.93 15.05
C PRO A 100 -10.37 -21.36 13.72
N ALA A 101 -10.98 -22.54 13.65
CA ALA A 101 -11.60 -23.06 12.43
C ALA A 101 -12.87 -22.29 12.04
N ALA A 102 -13.57 -21.72 13.03
CA ALA A 102 -14.73 -20.87 12.82
C ALA A 102 -14.38 -19.41 12.49
N ASN A 103 -13.10 -19.02 12.59
CA ASN A 103 -12.65 -17.65 12.42
C ASN A 103 -12.41 -17.30 10.94
N SER A 104 -13.48 -16.93 10.22
CA SER A 104 -13.40 -16.51 8.83
C SER A 104 -12.99 -15.03 8.64
N ALA A 105 -12.96 -14.25 9.72
CA ALA A 105 -12.55 -12.85 9.70
C ALA A 105 -11.03 -12.70 9.50
N LEU A 106 -10.24 -13.73 9.84
CA LEU A 106 -8.78 -13.76 9.75
C LEU A 106 -8.09 -12.72 10.66
N GLU A 107 -8.64 -12.54 11.87
CA GLU A 107 -8.14 -11.64 12.92
C GLU A 107 -8.09 -12.40 14.25
N GLY A 108 -7.01 -12.28 15.02
CA GLY A 108 -6.68 -13.19 16.12
C GLY A 108 -6.03 -14.49 15.61
N LEU A 109 -6.37 -15.64 16.20
CA LEU A 109 -5.90 -16.97 15.77
C LEU A 109 -6.92 -17.62 14.82
N TYR A 110 -6.47 -18.06 13.65
CA TYR A 110 -7.34 -18.64 12.62
C TYR A 110 -6.62 -19.73 11.80
N LEU A 111 -7.36 -20.38 10.91
CA LEU A 111 -6.87 -21.42 10.01
C LEU A 111 -6.58 -20.85 8.60
N SER A 112 -5.39 -21.12 8.07
CA SER A 112 -4.99 -20.84 6.69
C SER A 112 -4.56 -22.15 6.03
N GLY A 113 -5.43 -22.71 5.18
CA GLY A 113 -5.25 -24.07 4.68
C GLY A 113 -5.28 -25.08 5.83
N ASP A 114 -4.18 -25.81 6.03
CA ASP A 114 -4.01 -26.74 7.16
C ASP A 114 -3.23 -26.13 8.35
N ALA A 115 -2.63 -24.95 8.16
CA ALA A 115 -1.85 -24.26 9.18
C ALA A 115 -2.73 -23.36 10.07
N LEU A 116 -2.32 -23.21 11.34
CA LEU A 116 -2.84 -22.19 12.24
C LEU A 116 -1.88 -21.00 12.25
N CYS A 117 -2.40 -19.79 12.10
CA CYS A 117 -1.60 -18.56 12.15
C CYS A 117 -2.38 -17.41 12.78
N THR A 118 -1.67 -16.34 13.13
CA THR A 118 -2.24 -15.16 13.78
C THR A 118 -2.14 -13.89 12.95
N GLN A 119 -3.09 -12.99 13.14
CA GLN A 119 -2.99 -11.57 12.77
C GLN A 119 -3.49 -10.74 13.96
N CYS A 120 -2.64 -9.91 14.55
CA CYS A 120 -2.96 -9.19 15.78
C CYS A 120 -3.04 -7.66 15.60
N GLU A 121 -2.53 -7.10 14.51
CA GLU A 121 -2.71 -5.67 14.21
C GLU A 121 -4.07 -5.41 13.52
N ALA A 122 -4.85 -4.39 13.93
CA ALA A 122 -4.61 -3.45 15.04
C ALA A 122 -5.06 -3.97 16.42
N GLU A 123 -6.19 -4.66 16.47
CA GLU A 123 -6.87 -5.01 17.72
C GLU A 123 -7.20 -6.51 17.76
N GLY A 124 -6.34 -7.34 17.17
CA GLY A 124 -6.57 -8.77 16.98
C GLY A 124 -6.18 -9.65 18.17
N PHE A 125 -5.34 -9.17 19.10
CA PHE A 125 -4.87 -9.99 20.23
C PHE A 125 -5.99 -10.25 21.26
N ARG A 126 -6.95 -9.33 21.39
CA ARG A 126 -8.16 -9.52 22.22
C ARG A 126 -9.06 -10.68 21.76
N HIS A 127 -8.90 -11.18 20.53
CA HIS A 127 -9.59 -12.38 20.04
C HIS A 127 -8.88 -13.69 20.47
N ILE A 128 -7.78 -13.59 21.20
CA ILE A 128 -7.00 -14.72 21.71
C ILE A 128 -7.18 -14.88 23.22
N THR A 129 -7.02 -13.79 23.98
CA THR A 129 -7.21 -13.75 25.43
C THR A 129 -7.59 -12.34 25.89
N TYR A 130 -8.13 -12.21 27.11
CA TYR A 130 -8.35 -10.91 27.73
C TYR A 130 -7.01 -10.22 28.01
N TYR A 131 -6.81 -9.01 27.47
CA TYR A 131 -5.54 -8.28 27.56
C TYR A 131 -5.74 -6.75 27.56
N LEU A 132 -4.68 -5.99 27.86
CA LEU A 132 -4.64 -4.55 27.58
C LEU A 132 -4.23 -4.34 26.12
N ASP A 133 -5.18 -4.46 25.20
CA ASP A 133 -4.92 -4.53 23.76
C ASP A 133 -4.76 -3.14 23.13
N ARG A 134 -3.71 -2.46 23.57
CA ARG A 134 -3.31 -1.09 23.18
C ARG A 134 -1.79 -0.99 23.06
N PRO A 135 -1.25 -0.20 22.12
CA PRO A 135 0.14 -0.32 21.71
C PRO A 135 1.16 0.39 22.65
N ASP A 136 0.71 1.19 23.61
CA ASP A 136 1.55 1.75 24.69
C ASP A 136 1.75 0.81 25.90
N VAL A 137 1.15 -0.39 25.89
CA VAL A 137 1.43 -1.42 26.90
C VAL A 137 2.44 -2.42 26.33
N LEU A 138 3.68 -2.30 26.78
CA LEU A 138 4.82 -3.10 26.30
C LEU A 138 5.18 -4.18 27.31
N ALA A 139 5.05 -5.45 26.92
CA ALA A 139 5.36 -6.60 27.76
C ALA A 139 6.42 -7.51 27.13
N LYS A 140 7.19 -8.22 27.96
CA LYS A 140 8.03 -9.34 27.51
C LYS A 140 7.18 -10.60 27.40
N PHE A 141 7.29 -11.30 26.27
CA PHE A 141 6.47 -12.49 26.01
C PHE A 141 7.31 -13.75 26.14
N THR A 142 6.76 -14.71 26.89
CA THR A 142 7.17 -16.12 26.84
C THR A 142 5.97 -16.92 26.34
N THR A 143 6.14 -17.77 25.34
CA THR A 143 5.03 -18.48 24.68
C THR A 143 5.33 -19.95 24.54
N ARG A 144 4.58 -20.78 25.26
CA ARG A 144 4.57 -22.23 25.10
C ARG A 144 3.43 -22.63 24.18
N ILE A 145 3.74 -23.50 23.22
CA ILE A 145 2.78 -24.03 22.26
C ILE A 145 2.80 -25.53 22.36
N THR A 146 1.66 -26.15 22.59
CA THR A 146 1.46 -27.60 22.62
C THR A 146 0.51 -28.01 21.51
N ALA A 147 0.88 -28.98 20.68
CA ALA A 147 0.05 -29.44 19.57
C ALA A 147 0.30 -30.92 19.21
N ASP A 148 -0.54 -31.46 18.34
CA ASP A 148 -0.29 -32.74 17.68
C ASP A 148 0.92 -32.63 16.75
N LYS A 149 1.94 -33.49 16.93
CA LYS A 149 3.21 -33.38 16.21
C LYS A 149 3.13 -33.82 14.76
N ALA A 150 2.22 -34.73 14.43
CA ALA A 150 2.08 -35.22 13.05
C ALA A 150 1.44 -34.15 12.16
N ARG A 151 0.45 -33.42 12.71
CA ARG A 151 -0.25 -32.34 12.02
C ARG A 151 0.51 -31.01 12.07
N TYR A 152 1.16 -30.71 13.18
CA TYR A 152 1.83 -29.44 13.42
C TYR A 152 3.29 -29.65 13.86
N PRO A 153 4.17 -30.22 13.00
CA PRO A 153 5.56 -30.48 13.36
C PRO A 153 6.37 -29.21 13.63
N TYR A 154 5.95 -28.05 13.12
CA TYR A 154 6.54 -26.75 13.42
C TYR A 154 5.60 -25.95 14.31
N LEU A 155 6.11 -25.49 15.46
CA LEU A 155 5.44 -24.59 16.40
C LEU A 155 6.31 -23.36 16.61
N LEU A 156 5.87 -22.22 16.08
CA LEU A 156 6.65 -20.98 16.00
C LEU A 156 5.97 -19.86 16.80
N SER A 157 6.76 -19.05 17.49
CA SER A 157 6.36 -17.75 18.04
C SER A 157 7.57 -16.80 18.02
N ASN A 158 7.39 -15.57 18.49
CA ASN A 158 8.42 -14.53 18.48
C ASN A 158 9.66 -14.92 19.30
N GLY A 159 10.83 -14.43 18.86
CA GLY A 159 12.08 -14.56 19.61
C GLY A 159 12.78 -15.90 19.42
N ASN A 160 13.32 -16.46 20.50
CA ASN A 160 14.18 -17.64 20.49
C ASN A 160 13.52 -18.86 21.16
N ARG A 161 13.82 -20.05 20.64
CA ARG A 161 13.45 -21.34 21.25
C ARG A 161 14.25 -21.54 22.54
N ILE A 162 13.57 -21.61 23.69
CA ILE A 162 14.23 -21.79 25.00
C ILE A 162 14.03 -23.19 25.59
N ALA A 163 12.96 -23.89 25.22
CA ALA A 163 12.73 -25.27 25.62
C ALA A 163 11.82 -26.01 24.63
N GLN A 164 11.90 -27.34 24.62
CA GLN A 164 11.02 -28.19 23.82
C GLN A 164 10.89 -29.58 24.46
N ARG A 165 9.77 -30.27 24.23
CA ARG A 165 9.55 -31.63 24.74
C ARG A 165 8.51 -32.41 23.94
N GLU A 166 8.77 -33.70 23.77
CA GLU A 166 7.78 -34.68 23.30
C GLU A 166 6.88 -35.14 24.45
N LEU A 167 5.59 -35.32 24.19
CA LEU A 167 4.59 -35.79 25.14
C LEU A 167 4.06 -37.17 24.76
N GLU A 168 3.42 -37.84 25.71
CA GLU A 168 2.63 -39.05 25.41
C GLU A 168 1.47 -38.71 24.47
N GLY A 169 1.00 -39.70 23.70
CA GLY A 169 -0.14 -39.52 22.79
C GLY A 169 0.18 -38.75 21.49
N GLY A 170 1.45 -38.61 21.11
CA GLY A 170 1.84 -38.03 19.81
C GLY A 170 1.87 -36.50 19.75
N ARG A 171 1.78 -35.83 20.89
CA ARG A 171 1.88 -34.37 21.01
C ARG A 171 3.30 -33.95 21.36
N HIS A 172 3.60 -32.68 21.14
CA HIS A 172 4.84 -32.06 21.60
C HIS A 172 4.59 -30.60 21.98
N TRP A 173 5.57 -29.98 22.64
CA TRP A 173 5.56 -28.53 22.85
C TRP A 173 6.91 -27.89 22.61
N ILE A 174 6.87 -26.61 22.22
CA ILE A 174 8.03 -25.71 22.11
C ILE A 174 7.69 -24.43 22.89
N GLU A 175 8.67 -23.93 23.63
CA GLU A 175 8.59 -22.68 24.38
C GLU A 175 9.57 -21.65 23.81
N TRP A 176 9.03 -20.46 23.57
CA TRP A 176 9.70 -19.33 22.95
C TRP A 176 9.80 -18.16 23.92
N GLN A 177 10.86 -17.37 23.80
CA GLN A 177 11.04 -16.14 24.56
C GLN A 177 11.57 -15.02 23.67
N ASP A 178 10.88 -13.88 23.70
CA ASP A 178 11.33 -12.64 23.10
C ASP A 178 11.81 -11.69 24.21
N PRO A 179 13.10 -11.27 24.21
CA PRO A 179 13.64 -10.43 25.25
C PRO A 179 13.17 -8.97 25.16
N PHE A 180 12.68 -8.52 24.01
CA PHE A 180 12.25 -7.14 23.81
C PHE A 180 10.79 -6.96 24.25
N PRO A 181 10.51 -5.98 25.14
CA PRO A 181 9.14 -5.58 25.41
C PRO A 181 8.46 -5.13 24.11
N LYS A 182 7.27 -5.65 23.85
CA LYS A 182 6.48 -5.32 22.66
C LYS A 182 5.01 -5.14 22.99
N PRO A 183 4.28 -4.35 22.20
CA PRO A 183 2.82 -4.35 22.25
C PRO A 183 2.27 -5.67 21.71
N ALA A 184 1.04 -5.99 22.12
CA ALA A 184 0.41 -7.27 21.78
C ALA A 184 0.11 -7.45 20.29
N TYR A 185 0.00 -6.36 19.52
CA TYR A 185 -0.22 -6.45 18.07
C TYR A 185 0.94 -7.12 17.32
N LEU A 186 2.15 -7.12 17.88
CA LEU A 186 3.35 -7.77 17.31
C LEU A 186 3.49 -9.24 17.72
N PHE A 187 2.54 -9.78 18.49
CA PHE A 187 2.51 -11.19 18.82
C PHE A 187 2.24 -12.03 17.58
N ALA A 188 2.99 -13.13 17.44
CA ALA A 188 2.74 -14.13 16.42
C ALA A 188 2.76 -15.54 16.99
N LEU A 189 1.88 -16.39 16.45
CA LEU A 189 1.92 -17.83 16.60
C LEU A 189 1.65 -18.47 15.23
N VAL A 190 2.47 -19.46 14.86
CA VAL A 190 2.25 -20.29 13.69
C VAL A 190 2.43 -21.77 14.06
N ALA A 191 1.51 -22.62 13.60
CA ALA A 191 1.61 -24.07 13.73
C ALA A 191 1.22 -24.77 12.42
N GLY A 192 2.08 -25.63 11.88
CA GLY A 192 1.85 -26.25 10.57
C GLY A 192 2.94 -27.23 10.14
N ASP A 193 2.78 -27.79 8.95
CA ASP A 193 3.78 -28.58 8.25
C ASP A 193 4.28 -27.83 7.01
N PHE A 194 5.58 -27.55 6.97
CA PHE A 194 6.17 -26.65 5.98
C PHE A 194 7.43 -27.28 5.40
N ASP A 195 7.74 -26.90 4.16
CA ASP A 195 9.12 -26.88 3.74
C ASP A 195 9.79 -25.60 4.26
N VAL A 196 11.10 -25.70 4.56
CA VAL A 196 11.86 -24.59 5.15
C VAL A 196 13.10 -24.31 4.33
N LEU A 197 13.21 -23.11 3.78
CA LEU A 197 14.45 -22.59 3.21
C LEU A 197 15.25 -21.93 4.32
N GLN A 198 16.42 -22.48 4.64
CA GLN A 198 17.32 -21.97 5.67
C GLN A 198 18.54 -21.30 5.04
N ASP A 199 18.93 -20.14 5.57
CA ASP A 199 20.12 -19.40 5.19
C ASP A 199 20.69 -18.65 6.41
N ARG A 200 21.72 -17.83 6.21
CA ARG A 200 22.33 -16.99 7.25
C ARG A 200 22.66 -15.59 6.73
N PHE A 201 22.67 -14.63 7.64
CA PHE A 201 23.20 -13.30 7.40
C PHE A 201 24.13 -12.89 8.54
N THR A 202 25.33 -12.43 8.21
CA THR A 202 26.26 -11.89 9.21
C THR A 202 26.18 -10.37 9.17
N THR A 203 25.79 -9.77 10.29
CA THR A 203 25.68 -8.31 10.40
C THR A 203 27.05 -7.65 10.33
N ARG A 204 27.07 -6.34 10.09
CA ARG A 204 28.29 -5.52 10.06
C ARG A 204 29.14 -5.66 11.33
N SER A 205 28.55 -5.82 12.51
CA SER A 205 29.25 -6.05 13.78
C SER A 205 29.69 -7.51 14.00
N GLY A 206 29.26 -8.44 13.15
CA GLY A 206 29.63 -9.85 13.19
C GLY A 206 28.61 -10.76 13.87
N ARG A 207 27.39 -10.29 14.19
CA ARG A 207 26.31 -11.17 14.66
C ARG A 207 25.87 -12.07 13.52
N ASP A 208 25.73 -13.36 13.80
CA ASP A 208 25.31 -14.36 12.81
C ASP A 208 23.84 -14.73 13.02
N VAL A 209 22.99 -14.25 12.11
CA VAL A 209 21.53 -14.37 12.17
C VAL A 209 21.08 -15.57 11.33
N ALA A 210 20.32 -16.48 11.93
CA ALA A 210 19.67 -17.57 11.19
C ALA A 210 18.44 -17.04 10.45
N LEU A 211 18.31 -17.34 9.15
CA LEU A 211 17.16 -16.97 8.34
C LEU A 211 16.35 -18.23 8.03
N GLU A 212 15.06 -18.23 8.37
CA GLU A 212 14.17 -19.38 8.16
C GLU A 212 12.90 -18.93 7.43
N LEU A 213 12.73 -19.39 6.18
CA LEU A 213 11.55 -19.10 5.37
C LEU A 213 10.69 -20.36 5.22
N PHE A 214 9.51 -20.32 5.84
CA PHE A 214 8.53 -21.42 5.87
C PHE A 214 7.49 -21.23 4.77
N VAL A 215 7.33 -22.25 3.95
CA VAL A 215 6.35 -22.29 2.85
C VAL A 215 5.62 -23.62 2.84
N ASP A 216 4.41 -23.65 2.30
CA ASP A 216 3.68 -24.91 2.12
C ASP A 216 4.51 -25.94 1.35
N ARG A 217 4.34 -27.22 1.68
CA ARG A 217 5.05 -28.34 1.07
C ARG A 217 5.00 -28.27 -0.46
N GLY A 218 6.17 -28.35 -1.10
CA GLY A 218 6.33 -28.30 -2.55
C GLY A 218 6.65 -26.91 -3.13
N ASN A 219 6.71 -25.85 -2.31
CA ASN A 219 6.97 -24.48 -2.77
C ASN A 219 8.43 -23.99 -2.59
N LEU A 220 9.38 -24.85 -2.18
CA LEU A 220 10.79 -24.45 -2.01
C LEU A 220 11.42 -23.85 -3.27
N ASP A 221 11.02 -24.32 -4.45
CA ASP A 221 11.51 -23.81 -5.74
C ASP A 221 11.08 -22.37 -6.04
N ARG A 222 10.19 -21.79 -5.21
CA ARG A 222 9.67 -20.43 -5.32
C ARG A 222 10.14 -19.48 -4.20
N ALA A 223 10.88 -19.99 -3.22
CA ALA A 223 11.24 -19.26 -2.01
C ALA A 223 12.56 -18.46 -2.14
N GLY A 224 13.40 -18.78 -3.13
CA GLY A 224 14.77 -18.26 -3.24
C GLY A 224 14.87 -16.75 -3.41
N TRP A 225 13.91 -16.12 -4.10
CA TRP A 225 13.92 -14.67 -4.28
C TRP A 225 13.63 -13.93 -2.97
N ALA A 226 12.60 -14.33 -2.21
CA ALA A 226 12.27 -13.71 -0.93
C ALA A 226 13.45 -13.78 0.06
N MET A 227 14.17 -14.91 0.13
CA MET A 227 15.38 -15.03 0.94
C MET A 227 16.51 -14.10 0.47
N THR A 228 16.62 -13.88 -0.84
CA THR A 228 17.60 -12.94 -1.41
C THR A 228 17.22 -11.50 -1.05
N SER A 229 15.94 -11.13 -1.22
CA SER A 229 15.41 -9.83 -0.84
C SER A 229 15.62 -9.55 0.64
N LEU A 230 15.39 -10.52 1.54
CA LEU A 230 15.61 -10.34 2.98
C LEU A 230 17.06 -9.96 3.28
N LYS A 231 18.03 -10.66 2.69
CA LYS A 231 19.46 -10.34 2.87
C LYS A 231 19.82 -8.98 2.28
N ASN A 232 19.22 -8.61 1.14
CA ASN A 232 19.38 -7.29 0.55
C ASN A 232 18.85 -6.19 1.47
N SER A 233 17.67 -6.38 2.07
CA SER A 233 17.07 -5.45 3.02
C SER A 233 17.92 -5.31 4.28
N MET A 234 18.39 -6.42 4.85
CA MET A 234 19.33 -6.42 5.98
C MET A 234 20.58 -5.59 5.67
N LYS A 235 21.20 -5.84 4.52
CA LYS A 235 22.43 -5.14 4.13
C LYS A 235 22.21 -3.66 3.84
N TRP A 236 21.12 -3.32 3.16
CA TRP A 236 20.82 -1.93 2.81
C TRP A 236 20.52 -1.08 4.04
N ASP A 237 19.83 -1.64 5.03
CA ASP A 237 19.53 -0.91 6.27
C ASP A 237 20.81 -0.63 7.09
N GLU A 238 21.77 -1.56 7.07
CA GLU A 238 23.11 -1.34 7.62
C GLU A 238 23.89 -0.25 6.87
N ASP A 239 23.80 -0.23 5.54
CA ASP A 239 24.55 0.69 4.68
C ASP A 239 23.98 2.11 4.73
N ARG A 240 22.65 2.24 4.69
CA ARG A 240 21.99 3.54 4.54
C ARG A 240 21.59 4.16 5.87
N PHE A 241 21.02 3.37 6.79
CA PHE A 241 20.52 3.85 8.08
C PHE A 241 21.43 3.47 9.26
N GLY A 242 22.39 2.56 9.06
CA GLY A 242 23.27 2.08 10.12
C GLY A 242 22.57 1.17 11.12
N LEU A 243 21.54 0.45 10.69
CA LEU A 243 20.66 -0.35 11.54
C LEU A 243 20.90 -1.85 11.34
N GLU A 244 21.33 -2.54 12.40
CA GLU A 244 21.50 -3.99 12.39
C GLU A 244 20.29 -4.72 12.97
N TYR A 245 20.11 -5.99 12.59
CA TYR A 245 19.10 -6.84 13.19
C TYR A 245 19.43 -7.22 14.64
N ASP A 246 18.41 -7.25 15.50
CA ASP A 246 18.56 -7.26 16.95
C ASP A 246 18.30 -8.61 17.64
N LEU A 247 17.86 -9.64 16.91
CA LEU A 247 17.66 -11.03 17.39
C LEU A 247 18.60 -12.04 16.69
N ASP A 248 18.50 -13.32 17.09
CA ASP A 248 19.35 -14.41 16.60
C ASP A 248 18.74 -15.19 15.42
N ILE A 249 17.42 -15.10 15.23
CA ILE A 249 16.67 -15.79 14.17
C ILE A 249 15.67 -14.81 13.56
N TYR A 250 15.59 -14.77 12.24
CA TYR A 250 14.56 -14.08 11.48
C TYR A 250 13.71 -15.13 10.74
N MET A 251 12.44 -15.26 11.14
CA MET A 251 11.51 -16.21 10.54
C MET A 251 10.48 -15.49 9.67
N ILE A 252 10.20 -16.06 8.50
CA ILE A 252 9.11 -15.62 7.61
C ILE A 252 8.22 -16.83 7.32
N VAL A 253 6.91 -16.68 7.46
CA VAL A 253 5.93 -17.72 7.09
C VAL A 253 5.03 -17.19 5.98
N ALA A 254 5.01 -17.87 4.83
CA ALA A 254 4.08 -17.59 3.75
C ALA A 254 2.75 -18.34 3.97
N VAL A 255 1.63 -17.62 3.95
CA VAL A 255 0.28 -18.17 4.11
C VAL A 255 -0.67 -17.68 3.01
N ASP A 256 -1.55 -18.56 2.57
CA ASP A 256 -2.46 -18.30 1.43
C ASP A 256 -3.71 -17.49 1.78
N PHE A 257 -4.12 -17.52 3.04
CA PHE A 257 -5.28 -16.78 3.58
C PHE A 257 -4.78 -15.67 4.50
N PHE A 258 -4.70 -14.45 3.98
CA PHE A 258 -4.25 -13.29 4.73
C PHE A 258 -4.98 -12.04 4.27
N ASN A 259 -5.56 -11.27 5.20
CA ASN A 259 -6.26 -10.03 4.85
C ASN A 259 -5.27 -8.95 4.39
N MET A 260 -4.13 -8.81 5.03
CA MET A 260 -3.16 -7.75 4.70
C MET A 260 -2.13 -8.23 3.66
N GLY A 261 -1.07 -7.44 3.44
CA GLY A 261 0.03 -7.84 2.57
C GLY A 261 0.99 -8.76 3.30
N ALA A 262 1.60 -8.24 4.35
CA ALA A 262 2.40 -8.97 5.31
C ALA A 262 2.25 -8.28 6.69
N MET A 263 3.00 -8.75 7.69
CA MET A 263 2.94 -8.25 9.05
C MET A 263 4.30 -8.37 9.75
N GLU A 264 4.69 -7.31 10.47
CA GLU A 264 6.05 -7.08 10.99
C GLU A 264 6.36 -7.78 12.33
N ASN A 265 5.55 -8.77 12.70
CA ASN A 265 5.64 -9.49 13.98
C ASN A 265 7.09 -9.82 14.36
N LYS A 266 7.52 -9.38 15.55
CA LYS A 266 8.94 -9.35 15.96
C LYS A 266 9.63 -10.72 15.79
N GLY A 267 10.49 -10.84 14.77
CA GLY A 267 11.26 -12.05 14.45
C GLY A 267 10.47 -13.23 13.89
N LEU A 268 9.15 -13.08 13.66
CA LEU A 268 8.28 -14.10 13.05
C LEU A 268 7.25 -13.44 12.14
N ASN A 269 7.69 -12.88 11.03
CA ASN A 269 6.81 -12.22 10.10
C ASN A 269 5.87 -13.22 9.41
N VAL A 270 4.62 -12.81 9.20
CA VAL A 270 3.62 -13.60 8.47
C VAL A 270 3.25 -12.85 7.21
N PHE A 271 3.41 -13.52 6.07
CA PHE A 271 3.24 -12.92 4.75
C PHE A 271 2.11 -13.61 4.00
N ASN A 272 1.34 -12.82 3.24
CA ASN A 272 0.56 -13.38 2.16
C ASN A 272 1.51 -14.01 1.13
N SER A 273 1.25 -15.26 0.71
CA SER A 273 2.10 -15.98 -0.26
C SER A 273 2.40 -15.21 -1.55
N LYS A 274 1.52 -14.27 -1.94
CA LYS A 274 1.73 -13.35 -3.07
C LYS A 274 3.04 -12.56 -2.98
N TYR A 275 3.48 -12.22 -1.77
CA TYR A 275 4.68 -11.42 -1.51
C TYR A 275 5.87 -12.28 -1.06
N VAL A 276 5.85 -13.59 -1.37
CA VAL A 276 6.99 -14.50 -1.13
C VAL A 276 7.28 -15.38 -2.35
N LEU A 277 6.27 -16.01 -2.93
CA LEU A 277 6.44 -17.15 -3.83
C LEU A 277 6.64 -16.74 -5.30
N ALA A 278 7.88 -16.74 -5.77
CA ALA A 278 8.22 -16.40 -7.15
C ALA A 278 9.17 -17.39 -7.85
N LYS A 279 8.83 -17.73 -9.09
CA LYS A 279 9.73 -18.31 -10.09
C LYS A 279 9.38 -17.76 -11.47
N ALA A 280 10.31 -17.83 -12.42
CA ALA A 280 10.17 -17.26 -13.76
C ALA A 280 8.85 -17.62 -14.47
N GLU A 281 8.41 -18.88 -14.32
CA GLU A 281 7.18 -19.35 -14.96
C GLU A 281 5.88 -18.88 -14.29
N THR A 282 5.91 -18.37 -13.05
CA THR A 282 4.69 -18.05 -12.27
C THR A 282 4.61 -16.59 -11.84
N ALA A 283 5.74 -15.90 -11.74
CA ALA A 283 5.85 -14.53 -11.25
C ALA A 283 6.39 -13.60 -12.35
N THR A 284 5.76 -12.43 -12.47
CA THR A 284 6.18 -11.35 -13.35
C THR A 284 7.28 -10.52 -12.71
N ASP A 285 7.96 -9.69 -13.49
CA ASP A 285 8.97 -8.74 -12.99
C ASP A 285 8.38 -7.84 -11.88
N LYS A 286 7.12 -7.40 -12.05
CA LYS A 286 6.39 -6.65 -11.03
C LYS A 286 6.19 -7.45 -9.74
N ASP A 287 5.94 -8.76 -9.82
CA ASP A 287 5.83 -9.60 -8.62
C ASP A 287 7.18 -9.70 -7.90
N TYR A 288 8.30 -9.87 -8.63
CA TYR A 288 9.65 -9.87 -8.03
C TYR A 288 9.95 -8.56 -7.29
N LEU A 289 9.66 -7.40 -7.92
CA LEU A 289 9.87 -6.09 -7.29
C LEU A 289 8.93 -5.88 -6.10
N ASN A 290 7.67 -6.33 -6.17
CA ASN A 290 6.75 -6.24 -5.03
C ASN A 290 7.20 -7.15 -3.87
N ILE A 291 7.73 -8.34 -4.15
CA ILE A 291 8.31 -9.22 -3.11
C ILE A 291 9.49 -8.51 -2.46
N GLU A 292 10.39 -7.91 -3.25
CA GLU A 292 11.52 -7.15 -2.72
C GLU A 292 11.08 -6.00 -1.83
N ALA A 293 10.14 -5.17 -2.31
CA ALA A 293 9.61 -4.04 -1.57
C ALA A 293 8.94 -4.45 -0.25
N VAL A 294 8.05 -5.45 -0.28
CA VAL A 294 7.31 -5.88 0.92
C VAL A 294 8.22 -6.63 1.91
N ILE A 295 9.14 -7.49 1.45
CA ILE A 295 10.15 -8.09 2.34
C ILE A 295 11.01 -7.01 3.00
N GLY A 296 11.41 -5.98 2.26
CA GLY A 296 12.09 -4.82 2.80
C GLY A 296 11.25 -4.10 3.85
N HIS A 297 10.02 -3.74 3.51
CA HIS A 297 9.08 -3.05 4.39
C HIS A 297 8.96 -3.73 5.76
N GLU A 298 8.66 -5.03 5.78
CA GLU A 298 8.52 -5.77 7.04
C GLU A 298 9.83 -5.91 7.81
N TYR A 299 10.97 -5.96 7.11
CA TYR A 299 12.29 -5.92 7.75
C TYR A 299 12.56 -4.56 8.39
N PHE A 300 12.25 -3.46 7.70
CA PHE A 300 12.51 -2.10 8.17
C PHE A 300 11.68 -1.75 9.41
N HIS A 301 10.46 -2.27 9.51
CA HIS A 301 9.64 -2.16 10.72
C HIS A 301 10.31 -2.69 12.00
N ASN A 302 11.31 -3.56 11.88
CA ASN A 302 12.10 -4.02 13.04
C ASN A 302 12.63 -2.85 13.89
N TRP A 303 12.94 -1.72 13.25
CA TRP A 303 13.29 -0.47 13.91
C TRP A 303 12.13 0.53 13.97
N THR A 304 11.46 0.80 12.85
CA THR A 304 10.39 1.81 12.74
C THR A 304 9.01 1.19 12.84
N GLY A 305 8.67 0.67 14.02
CA GLY A 305 7.41 -0.03 14.30
C GLY A 305 7.54 -0.94 15.51
N ASN A 306 8.67 -1.67 15.59
CA ASN A 306 8.92 -2.63 16.66
C ASN A 306 9.76 -2.05 17.80
N ARG A 307 10.98 -1.60 17.51
CA ARG A 307 11.87 -1.04 18.54
C ARG A 307 11.42 0.33 19.04
N VAL A 308 10.89 1.15 18.14
CA VAL A 308 10.05 2.28 18.51
C VAL A 308 8.67 2.05 17.91
N THR A 309 7.66 1.96 18.77
CA THR A 309 6.29 1.64 18.36
C THR A 309 5.34 2.83 18.51
N CYS A 310 4.07 2.64 18.17
CA CYS A 310 3.04 3.69 18.27
C CYS A 310 2.48 3.78 19.70
N ARG A 311 2.38 4.98 20.27
CA ARG A 311 1.72 5.22 21.56
C ARG A 311 0.21 4.89 21.53
N ASP A 312 -0.42 5.22 20.42
CA ASP A 312 -1.83 4.94 20.16
C ASP A 312 -2.03 4.80 18.66
N TRP A 313 -3.15 4.20 18.25
CA TRP A 313 -3.41 3.90 16.84
C TRP A 313 -3.58 5.13 15.95
N PHE A 314 -3.86 6.31 16.51
CA PHE A 314 -3.87 7.54 15.73
C PHE A 314 -2.47 7.88 15.21
N GLN A 315 -1.41 7.39 15.86
CA GLN A 315 -0.02 7.58 15.45
C GLN A 315 0.41 6.60 14.35
N LEU A 316 -0.47 5.84 13.70
CA LEU A 316 -0.10 4.78 12.74
C LEU A 316 0.87 5.27 11.64
N SER A 317 0.69 6.50 11.12
CA SER A 317 1.59 7.09 10.13
C SER A 317 3.03 7.29 10.62
N LEU A 318 3.29 7.25 11.93
CA LEU A 318 4.64 7.24 12.50
C LEU A 318 5.43 6.03 12.00
N LYS A 319 4.86 4.83 12.13
CA LYS A 319 5.50 3.60 11.65
C LYS A 319 5.31 3.45 10.15
N GLU A 320 4.10 3.69 9.65
CA GLU A 320 3.77 3.38 8.26
C GLU A 320 4.37 4.38 7.27
N GLY A 321 4.16 5.68 7.47
CA GLY A 321 4.71 6.69 6.57
C GLY A 321 6.24 6.61 6.51
N LEU A 322 6.89 6.36 7.65
CA LEU A 322 8.35 6.21 7.72
C LEU A 322 8.84 4.91 7.09
N THR A 323 8.15 3.79 7.30
CA THR A 323 8.56 2.50 6.76
C THR A 323 8.30 2.42 5.26
N VAL A 324 7.18 2.96 4.77
CA VAL A 324 6.93 3.16 3.34
C VAL A 324 8.01 4.03 2.71
N PHE A 325 8.39 5.15 3.33
CA PHE A 325 9.51 5.94 2.83
C PHE A 325 10.79 5.11 2.71
N ARG A 326 11.10 4.27 3.70
CA ARG A 326 12.28 3.40 3.69
C ARG A 326 12.21 2.32 2.61
N ASP A 327 11.08 1.67 2.39
CA ASP A 327 10.95 0.67 1.32
C ASP A 327 11.04 1.27 -0.09
N GLN A 328 10.51 2.48 -0.27
CA GLN A 328 10.59 3.20 -1.53
C GLN A 328 12.04 3.61 -1.82
N GLU A 329 12.75 4.04 -0.77
CA GLU A 329 14.17 4.38 -0.84
C GLU A 329 15.06 3.16 -1.10
N PHE A 330 14.74 2.01 -0.50
CA PHE A 330 15.39 0.73 -0.75
C PHE A 330 15.23 0.29 -2.20
N SER A 331 13.98 0.24 -2.68
CA SER A 331 13.65 -0.15 -4.06
C SER A 331 14.26 0.82 -5.09
N SER A 332 14.38 2.10 -4.72
CA SER A 332 15.01 3.13 -5.55
C SER A 332 16.53 3.00 -5.64
N ASP A 333 17.20 2.61 -4.55
CA ASP A 333 18.66 2.45 -4.52
C ASP A 333 19.13 1.18 -5.21
N LEU A 334 18.40 0.08 -5.04
CA LEU A 334 18.72 -1.20 -5.70
C LEU A 334 18.31 -1.19 -7.17
N GLY A 335 17.17 -0.58 -7.47
CA GLY A 335 16.57 -0.57 -8.79
C GLY A 335 16.65 0.75 -9.52
N SER A 336 15.52 1.15 -10.12
CA SER A 336 15.40 2.40 -10.86
C SER A 336 14.66 3.43 -10.01
N ARG A 337 15.41 4.36 -9.40
CA ARG A 337 14.86 5.50 -8.66
C ARG A 337 13.78 6.29 -9.43
N PRO A 338 13.97 6.70 -10.70
CA PRO A 338 12.92 7.45 -11.39
C PRO A 338 11.65 6.64 -11.61
N VAL A 339 11.76 5.33 -11.86
CA VAL A 339 10.61 4.46 -12.10
C VAL A 339 9.83 4.21 -10.81
N ASN A 340 10.52 3.91 -9.71
CA ASN A 340 9.90 3.83 -8.38
C ASN A 340 9.19 5.15 -8.04
N ARG A 341 9.85 6.28 -8.28
CA ARG A 341 9.24 7.59 -8.02
C ARG A 341 7.98 7.81 -8.86
N ILE A 342 8.02 7.48 -10.15
CA ILE A 342 6.88 7.56 -11.06
C ILE A 342 5.70 6.72 -10.54
N ASP A 343 5.95 5.46 -10.19
CA ASP A 343 4.89 4.55 -9.75
C ASP A 343 4.26 5.00 -8.42
N ASN A 344 5.08 5.49 -7.47
CA ASN A 344 4.57 6.06 -6.20
C ASN A 344 3.73 7.32 -6.45
N VAL A 345 4.15 8.18 -7.37
CA VAL A 345 3.39 9.40 -7.74
C VAL A 345 2.08 9.05 -8.44
N ARG A 346 2.03 7.98 -9.23
CA ARG A 346 0.76 7.49 -9.82
C ARG A 346 -0.22 7.05 -8.74
N VAL A 347 0.25 6.33 -7.71
CA VAL A 347 -0.60 5.94 -6.56
C VAL A 347 -1.12 7.18 -5.85
N MET A 348 -0.26 8.16 -5.60
CA MET A 348 -0.64 9.42 -4.97
C MET A 348 -1.71 10.17 -5.78
N ARG A 349 -1.44 10.44 -7.07
CA ARG A 349 -2.33 11.25 -7.92
C ARG A 349 -3.63 10.52 -8.29
N GLY A 350 -3.58 9.21 -8.49
CA GLY A 350 -4.73 8.42 -8.93
C GLY A 350 -5.63 7.96 -7.78
N ALA A 351 -5.06 7.40 -6.73
CA ALA A 351 -5.83 6.75 -5.67
C ALA A 351 -5.88 7.56 -4.37
N GLN A 352 -4.74 8.09 -3.91
CA GLN A 352 -4.68 8.83 -2.65
C GLN A 352 -5.40 10.19 -2.73
N PHE A 353 -5.18 10.98 -3.80
CA PHE A 353 -5.91 12.25 -4.00
C PHE A 353 -7.42 12.04 -4.06
N ALA A 354 -7.84 10.91 -4.65
CA ALA A 354 -9.24 10.54 -4.74
C ALA A 354 -9.81 10.18 -3.34
N GLU A 355 -9.03 9.53 -2.48
CA GLU A 355 -9.37 9.26 -1.07
C GLU A 355 -9.45 10.55 -0.24
N ASP A 356 -8.49 11.46 -0.41
CA ASP A 356 -8.43 12.77 0.27
C ASP A 356 -9.60 13.70 -0.12
N ALA A 357 -10.21 13.48 -1.29
CA ALA A 357 -11.42 14.16 -1.76
C ALA A 357 -12.72 13.40 -1.44
N SER A 358 -12.62 12.22 -0.82
CA SER A 358 -13.77 11.35 -0.53
C SER A 358 -14.41 11.64 0.85
N PRO A 359 -15.58 11.05 1.14
CA PRO A 359 -16.16 11.08 2.50
C PRO A 359 -15.28 10.46 3.58
N MET A 360 -14.30 9.63 3.20
CA MET A 360 -13.31 9.03 4.11
C MET A 360 -12.07 9.89 4.30
N SER A 361 -12.00 11.11 3.75
CA SER A 361 -10.88 12.02 3.94
C SER A 361 -10.52 12.21 5.41
N HIS A 362 -9.24 12.08 5.74
CA HIS A 362 -8.68 12.26 7.07
C HIS A 362 -7.23 12.75 6.97
N PRO A 363 -6.67 13.41 7.99
CA PRO A 363 -5.24 13.71 8.02
C PRO A 363 -4.41 12.41 8.18
N ILE A 364 -3.11 12.45 7.90
CA ILE A 364 -2.21 11.28 8.05
C ILE A 364 -2.13 10.80 9.51
N ARG A 365 -2.42 11.68 10.48
CA ARG A 365 -2.68 11.34 11.88
C ARG A 365 -4.15 11.65 12.20
N PRO A 366 -5.06 10.66 12.07
CA PRO A 366 -6.50 10.87 12.24
C PRO A 366 -6.86 11.47 13.61
N ASP A 367 -7.96 12.22 13.67
CA ASP A 367 -8.48 12.79 14.92
C ASP A 367 -9.62 11.98 15.55
N GLN A 368 -10.29 11.16 14.73
CA GLN A 368 -11.42 10.34 15.13
C GLN A 368 -11.46 9.05 14.30
N VAL A 369 -11.77 7.93 14.96
CA VAL A 369 -11.81 6.58 14.38
C VAL A 369 -13.01 5.84 14.97
N ILE A 370 -13.74 5.09 14.15
CA ILE A 370 -14.74 4.11 14.64
C ILE A 370 -14.09 2.73 14.61
N GLU A 371 -13.68 2.29 13.41
CA GLU A 371 -13.00 1.01 13.19
C GLU A 371 -11.55 1.28 12.77
N MET A 372 -10.56 0.82 13.55
CA MET A 372 -9.15 1.14 13.26
C MET A 372 -8.66 0.44 11.99
N ASN A 373 -9.19 -0.75 11.69
CA ASN A 373 -8.85 -1.48 10.47
C ASN A 373 -9.22 -0.69 9.18
N ASN A 374 -10.14 0.29 9.27
CA ASN A 374 -10.45 1.19 8.16
C ASN A 374 -9.35 2.24 7.86
N PHE A 375 -8.40 2.46 8.77
CA PHE A 375 -7.39 3.53 8.68
C PHE A 375 -6.02 3.05 8.15
N TYR A 376 -5.94 1.80 7.71
CA TYR A 376 -4.82 1.30 6.91
C TYR A 376 -4.92 1.81 5.46
N THR A 377 -4.87 3.13 5.28
CA THR A 377 -5.26 3.82 4.04
C THR A 377 -4.07 4.34 3.25
N LEU A 378 -4.31 4.68 1.99
CA LEU A 378 -3.31 5.34 1.15
C LEU A 378 -2.86 6.68 1.77
N THR A 379 -3.73 7.34 2.51
CA THR A 379 -3.40 8.56 3.24
C THR A 379 -2.42 8.32 4.39
N VAL A 380 -2.60 7.27 5.20
CA VAL A 380 -1.66 6.96 6.29
C VAL A 380 -0.31 6.45 5.77
N TYR A 381 -0.34 5.62 4.72
CA TYR A 381 0.85 4.98 4.15
C TYR A 381 1.57 5.90 3.17
N GLU A 382 0.95 6.14 2.01
CA GLU A 382 1.58 6.81 0.86
C GLU A 382 1.75 8.30 1.11
N LYS A 383 0.67 9.01 1.50
CA LYS A 383 0.79 10.45 1.85
C LYS A 383 1.64 10.64 3.11
N GLY A 384 1.60 9.70 4.06
CA GLY A 384 2.53 9.64 5.18
C GLY A 384 3.99 9.63 4.70
N SER A 385 4.33 8.76 3.75
CA SER A 385 5.66 8.68 3.15
C SER A 385 6.07 9.94 2.39
N GLU A 386 5.13 10.60 1.71
CA GLU A 386 5.40 11.89 1.05
C GLU A 386 5.69 13.01 2.06
N VAL A 387 5.07 12.97 3.25
CA VAL A 387 5.39 13.90 4.35
C VAL A 387 6.79 13.61 4.93
N ILE A 388 7.18 12.35 5.07
CA ILE A 388 8.56 11.99 5.43
C ILE A 388 9.56 12.46 4.36
N ARG A 389 9.24 12.24 3.08
CA ARG A 389 10.05 12.67 1.93
C ARG A 389 10.17 14.18 1.86
N MET A 390 9.14 14.95 2.17
CA MET A 390 9.24 16.41 2.27
C MET A 390 10.21 16.84 3.39
N MET A 391 10.20 16.18 4.55
CA MET A 391 11.21 16.45 5.59
C MET A 391 12.62 16.10 5.09
N HIS A 392 12.79 14.97 4.41
CA HIS A 392 14.07 14.61 3.77
C HIS A 392 14.53 15.68 2.76
N THR A 393 13.64 16.19 1.91
CA THR A 393 13.92 17.27 0.96
C THR A 393 14.34 18.57 1.67
N LEU A 394 13.70 18.92 2.79
CA LEU A 394 14.01 20.14 3.55
C LEU A 394 15.33 20.05 4.33
N LEU A 395 15.65 18.86 4.86
CA LEU A 395 16.81 18.63 5.74
C LEU A 395 18.06 18.17 4.97
N GLY A 396 17.88 17.61 3.78
CA GLY A 396 18.90 16.82 3.09
C GLY A 396 19.19 15.48 3.81
N GLU A 397 19.89 14.58 3.13
CA GLU A 397 20.21 13.24 3.65
C GLU A 397 20.96 13.30 5.00
N GLU A 398 21.97 14.17 5.13
CA GLU A 398 22.77 14.26 6.36
C GLU A 398 21.92 14.70 7.57
N GLY A 399 21.12 15.75 7.40
CA GLY A 399 20.23 16.26 8.44
C GLY A 399 19.13 15.26 8.79
N PHE A 400 18.57 14.58 7.79
CA PHE A 400 17.57 13.53 8.00
C PHE A 400 18.15 12.35 8.79
N GLN A 401 19.32 11.84 8.40
CA GLN A 401 19.98 10.74 9.12
C GLN A 401 20.39 11.16 10.56
N ALA A 402 20.76 12.42 10.78
CA ALA A 402 20.97 12.94 12.13
C ALA A 402 19.70 12.91 12.98
N GLY A 403 18.55 13.28 12.39
CA GLY A 403 17.25 13.18 13.04
C GLY A 403 16.84 11.74 13.33
N ILE A 404 17.06 10.80 12.42
CA ILE A 404 16.83 9.36 12.65
C ILE A 404 17.65 8.85 13.84
N ARG A 405 18.94 9.19 13.90
CA ARG A 405 19.80 8.78 15.04
C ARG A 405 19.28 9.34 16.36
N LEU A 406 18.93 10.63 16.41
CA LEU A 406 18.41 11.27 17.62
C LEU A 406 17.06 10.68 18.03
N TYR A 407 16.21 10.33 17.07
CA TYR A 407 14.92 9.68 17.33
C TYR A 407 15.11 8.32 18.02
N PHE A 408 15.98 7.46 17.50
CA PHE A 408 16.27 6.17 18.14
C PHE A 408 16.98 6.32 19.48
N GLU A 409 17.92 7.27 19.62
CA GLU A 409 18.57 7.56 20.91
C GLU A 409 17.57 7.87 22.03
N ARG A 410 16.47 8.56 21.70
CA ARG A 410 15.44 8.98 22.66
C ARG A 410 14.36 7.94 22.92
N HIS A 411 13.95 7.22 21.89
CA HIS A 411 12.67 6.49 21.91
C HIS A 411 12.81 4.97 21.77
N ASP A 412 14.00 4.44 21.61
CA ASP A 412 14.23 2.99 21.58
C ASP A 412 13.66 2.29 22.83
N GLY A 413 12.87 1.23 22.61
CA GLY A 413 12.17 0.49 23.65
C GLY A 413 10.90 1.17 24.18
N SER A 414 10.36 2.16 23.46
CA SER A 414 9.17 2.91 23.87
C SER A 414 8.08 2.98 22.79
N ALA A 415 6.91 3.48 23.18
CA ALA A 415 5.81 3.80 22.28
C ALA A 415 5.72 5.34 22.12
N ALA A 416 5.98 5.84 20.91
CA ALA A 416 6.17 7.26 20.60
C ALA A 416 5.03 7.84 19.75
N THR A 417 5.11 9.14 19.45
CA THR A 417 4.13 9.88 18.65
C THR A 417 4.74 10.47 17.38
N CYS A 418 3.89 10.89 16.44
CA CYS A 418 4.34 11.63 15.26
C CYS A 418 5.08 12.93 15.62
N ASP A 419 4.66 13.61 16.71
CA ASP A 419 5.29 14.87 17.12
C ASP A 419 6.71 14.63 17.66
N ASP A 420 6.94 13.52 18.35
CA ASP A 420 8.29 13.12 18.83
C ASP A 420 9.27 12.94 17.67
N PHE A 421 8.82 12.31 16.59
CA PHE A 421 9.64 12.13 15.38
C PHE A 421 9.99 13.47 14.71
N VAL A 422 9.01 14.36 14.53
CA VAL A 422 9.25 15.68 13.94
C VAL A 422 10.16 16.54 14.82
N LEU A 423 10.03 16.44 16.15
CA LEU A 423 10.92 17.12 17.10
C LEU A 423 12.37 16.63 16.97
N ALA A 424 12.60 15.31 16.87
CA ALA A 424 13.95 14.78 16.67
C ALA A 424 14.56 15.28 15.34
N MET A 425 13.77 15.35 14.27
CA MET A 425 14.20 15.90 12.98
C MET A 425 14.56 17.39 13.06
N GLU A 426 13.70 18.19 13.69
CA GLU A 426 13.89 19.64 13.89
C GLU A 426 15.14 19.92 14.73
N GLU A 427 15.31 19.24 15.86
CA GLU A 427 16.43 19.48 16.78
C GLU A 427 17.78 19.05 16.19
N ALA A 428 17.82 17.91 15.47
CA ALA A 428 19.06 17.40 14.91
C ALA A 428 19.54 18.21 13.68
N SER A 429 18.61 18.76 12.91
CA SER A 429 18.92 19.52 11.69
C SER A 429 19.03 21.03 11.90
N GLY A 430 18.36 21.56 12.92
CA GLY A 430 18.20 23.01 13.13
C GLY A 430 17.21 23.67 12.18
N VAL A 431 16.47 22.91 11.36
CA VAL A 431 15.41 23.43 10.48
C VAL A 431 14.10 23.52 11.26
N ASP A 432 13.47 24.71 11.27
CA ASP A 432 12.16 24.91 11.91
C ASP A 432 11.04 24.16 11.16
N LEU A 433 10.43 23.19 11.83
CA LEU A 433 9.33 22.37 11.33
C LEU A 433 7.99 22.74 12.02
N THR A 434 7.90 23.88 12.70
CA THR A 434 6.70 24.31 13.44
C THR A 434 5.49 24.40 12.52
N GLN A 435 5.62 25.11 11.38
CA GLN A 435 4.54 25.16 10.38
C GLN A 435 4.35 23.82 9.67
N PHE A 436 5.44 23.07 9.46
CA PHE A 436 5.42 21.78 8.79
C PHE A 436 4.53 20.74 9.49
N ARG A 437 4.47 20.74 10.83
CA ARG A 437 3.60 19.85 11.64
C ARG A 437 2.12 19.88 11.23
N ARG A 438 1.66 20.94 10.57
CA ARG A 438 0.29 21.04 10.03
C ARG A 438 -0.04 19.95 9.00
N TRP A 439 0.94 19.39 8.31
CA TRP A 439 0.75 18.22 7.43
C TRP A 439 0.19 16.99 8.16
N TYR A 440 0.44 16.87 9.47
CA TYR A 440 -0.09 15.77 10.28
C TYR A 440 -1.54 15.97 10.71
N SER A 441 -2.08 17.19 10.67
CA SER A 441 -3.42 17.52 11.20
C SER A 441 -4.40 18.03 10.15
N GLN A 442 -3.95 18.35 8.93
CA GLN A 442 -4.81 18.84 7.86
C GLN A 442 -5.02 17.80 6.76
N SER A 443 -6.28 17.38 6.60
CA SER A 443 -6.75 16.54 5.48
C SER A 443 -6.88 17.32 4.17
N GLY A 444 -6.97 16.58 3.06
CA GLY A 444 -7.18 17.14 1.73
C GLY A 444 -5.88 17.40 0.97
N THR A 445 -6.02 17.58 -0.34
CA THR A 445 -4.90 17.83 -1.25
C THR A 445 -4.76 19.33 -1.54
N PRO A 446 -3.62 19.96 -1.22
CA PRO A 446 -3.38 21.35 -1.56
C PRO A 446 -3.29 21.56 -3.08
N VAL A 447 -3.73 22.73 -3.53
CA VAL A 447 -3.58 23.20 -4.90
C VAL A 447 -2.57 24.34 -4.91
N LEU A 448 -1.47 24.17 -5.65
CA LEU A 448 -0.53 25.23 -5.98
C LEU A 448 -0.90 25.85 -7.31
N THR A 449 -1.15 27.15 -7.33
CA THR A 449 -1.28 27.91 -8.59
C THR A 449 -0.03 28.73 -8.82
N VAL A 450 0.63 28.50 -9.94
CA VAL A 450 1.89 29.15 -10.31
C VAL A 450 1.67 30.04 -11.52
N ARG A 451 2.18 31.27 -11.45
CA ARG A 451 2.24 32.23 -12.54
C ARG A 451 3.67 32.75 -12.64
N ASP A 452 4.09 33.04 -13.87
CA ASP A 452 5.42 33.58 -14.12
C ASP A 452 5.39 34.86 -14.94
N ASP A 453 6.46 35.64 -14.80
CA ASP A 453 6.74 36.79 -15.64
C ASP A 453 8.26 36.89 -15.89
N TYR A 454 8.64 37.41 -17.05
CA TYR A 454 10.04 37.59 -17.42
C TYR A 454 10.26 38.99 -17.98
N ASP A 455 11.14 39.75 -17.33
CA ASP A 455 11.55 41.07 -17.79
C ASP A 455 12.93 40.99 -18.48
N PRO A 456 13.00 41.16 -19.81
CA PRO A 456 14.26 41.13 -20.54
C PRO A 456 15.16 42.35 -20.29
N GLN A 457 14.62 43.46 -19.78
CA GLN A 457 15.42 44.68 -19.49
C GLN A 457 16.23 44.50 -18.22
N THR A 458 15.61 43.94 -17.17
CA THR A 458 16.26 43.66 -15.89
C THR A 458 16.86 42.27 -15.82
N GLN A 459 16.57 41.39 -16.80
CA GLN A 459 16.93 39.96 -16.79
C GLN A 459 16.43 39.27 -15.52
N GLN A 460 15.20 39.60 -15.11
CA GLN A 460 14.56 39.03 -13.93
C GLN A 460 13.43 38.09 -14.33
N TYR A 461 13.37 36.93 -13.67
CA TYR A 461 12.25 36.01 -13.75
C TYR A 461 11.51 35.99 -12.41
N LEU A 462 10.21 36.18 -12.46
CA LEU A 462 9.35 36.21 -11.29
C LEU A 462 8.46 34.97 -11.31
N LEU A 463 8.39 34.28 -10.18
CA LEU A 463 7.51 33.14 -9.96
C LEU A 463 6.56 33.45 -8.81
N SER A 464 5.30 33.76 -9.13
CA SER A 464 4.24 33.98 -8.15
C SER A 464 3.52 32.65 -7.88
N VAL A 465 3.55 32.21 -6.63
CA VAL A 465 2.98 30.94 -6.19
C VAL A 465 1.91 31.23 -5.14
N SER A 466 0.71 30.70 -5.34
CA SER A 466 -0.33 30.69 -4.33
C SER A 466 -0.73 29.27 -3.96
N GLN A 467 -1.14 29.08 -2.70
CA GLN A 467 -1.57 27.79 -2.18
C GLN A 467 -2.95 27.87 -1.53
N MET A 468 -3.76 26.84 -1.74
CA MET A 468 -5.06 26.67 -1.09
C MET A 468 -5.38 25.19 -0.98
N THR A 469 -5.87 24.74 0.18
CA THR A 469 -6.49 23.41 0.31
C THR A 469 -8.01 23.58 0.31
N PRO A 470 -8.75 22.91 -0.59
CA PRO A 470 -10.21 22.94 -0.58
C PRO A 470 -10.79 22.44 0.75
N VAL A 471 -11.94 22.99 1.15
CA VAL A 471 -12.67 22.52 2.33
C VAL A 471 -13.25 21.14 2.02
N GLY A 472 -12.88 20.14 2.81
CA GLY A 472 -13.30 18.75 2.66
C GLY A 472 -14.60 18.42 3.40
N ALA A 473 -14.89 17.12 3.50
CA ALA A 473 -16.06 16.60 4.20
C ALA A 473 -16.08 16.94 5.71
N ASP A 474 -14.91 17.17 6.31
CA ASP A 474 -14.75 17.59 7.71
C ASP A 474 -15.22 19.03 7.98
N LYS A 475 -15.48 19.83 6.92
CA LYS A 475 -15.93 21.23 6.97
C LYS A 475 -15.03 22.14 7.82
N GLN A 476 -13.78 21.74 8.06
CA GLN A 476 -12.81 22.51 8.85
C GLN A 476 -12.12 23.57 7.97
N PRO A 477 -11.84 24.77 8.51
CA PRO A 477 -11.03 25.77 7.80
C PRO A 477 -9.62 25.21 7.54
N LYS A 478 -9.09 25.47 6.35
CA LYS A 478 -7.75 25.02 5.95
C LYS A 478 -6.77 26.19 5.99
N LEU A 479 -5.57 25.92 6.50
CA LEU A 479 -4.49 26.90 6.63
C LEU A 479 -3.36 26.60 5.61
N PRO A 480 -2.54 27.61 5.23
CA PRO A 480 -1.37 27.40 4.38
C PRO A 480 -0.41 26.36 4.97
N LEU A 481 0.19 25.50 4.17
CA LEU A 481 1.18 24.53 4.61
C LEU A 481 2.59 25.07 4.36
N HIS A 482 3.60 24.41 4.93
CA HIS A 482 4.99 24.58 4.51
C HIS A 482 5.25 23.59 3.37
N ILE A 483 5.25 24.09 2.14
CA ILE A 483 5.35 23.28 0.92
C ILE A 483 6.75 23.48 0.31
N PRO A 484 7.61 22.45 0.29
CA PRO A 484 8.86 22.50 -0.47
C PRO A 484 8.57 22.37 -1.97
N LEU A 485 8.79 23.44 -2.73
CA LEU A 485 8.62 23.48 -4.18
C LEU A 485 9.99 23.46 -4.87
N ASP A 486 10.42 22.29 -5.36
CA ASP A 486 11.67 22.15 -6.10
C ASP A 486 11.48 22.58 -7.57
N ILE A 487 12.39 23.43 -8.06
CA ILE A 487 12.34 24.00 -9.41
C ILE A 487 13.67 23.91 -10.15
N GLU A 488 13.62 23.94 -11.48
CA GLU A 488 14.79 24.19 -12.32
C GLU A 488 14.38 25.07 -13.51
N LEU A 489 15.25 25.99 -13.93
CA LEU A 489 14.98 26.87 -15.06
C LEU A 489 15.91 26.50 -16.22
N TYR A 490 15.35 26.36 -17.42
CA TYR A 490 16.13 26.05 -18.62
C TYR A 490 16.15 27.22 -19.60
N ASP A 491 17.28 27.41 -20.27
CA ASP A 491 17.34 28.22 -21.48
C ASP A 491 16.81 27.46 -22.71
N PRO A 492 16.59 28.11 -23.87
CA PRO A 492 16.11 27.43 -25.08
C PRO A 492 17.05 26.36 -25.65
N GLN A 493 18.28 26.22 -25.14
CA GLN A 493 19.24 25.18 -25.51
C GLN A 493 19.21 23.98 -24.56
N GLY A 494 18.37 24.01 -23.52
CA GLY A 494 18.29 22.95 -22.51
C GLY A 494 19.36 23.05 -21.43
N GLN A 495 20.09 24.17 -21.33
CA GLN A 495 21.03 24.39 -20.23
C GLN A 495 20.32 24.95 -19.01
N VAL A 496 20.74 24.50 -17.83
CA VAL A 496 20.20 24.98 -16.56
C VAL A 496 20.68 26.40 -16.29
N ILE A 497 19.75 27.30 -16.01
CA ILE A 497 20.00 28.68 -15.60
C ILE A 497 20.20 28.67 -14.06
N PRO A 498 21.36 29.10 -13.54
CA PRO A 498 21.57 29.18 -12.10
C PRO A 498 20.55 30.07 -11.41
N LEU A 499 19.94 29.57 -10.33
CA LEU A 499 19.03 30.35 -9.51
C LEU A 499 19.84 31.29 -8.62
N GLN A 500 19.62 32.59 -8.75
CA GLN A 500 20.32 33.59 -7.95
C GLN A 500 19.49 34.83 -7.70
N LYS A 501 19.78 35.54 -6.60
CA LYS A 501 19.20 36.84 -6.28
C LYS A 501 20.20 37.67 -5.49
N ASP A 502 20.32 38.96 -5.80
CA ASP A 502 21.24 39.89 -5.13
C ASP A 502 22.70 39.39 -5.10
N GLY A 503 23.13 38.68 -6.16
CA GLY A 503 24.46 38.09 -6.30
C GLY A 503 24.71 36.82 -5.48
N GLN A 504 23.68 36.23 -4.86
CA GLN A 504 23.78 34.97 -4.11
C GLN A 504 23.07 33.84 -4.85
N LEU A 505 23.70 32.66 -4.89
CA LEU A 505 23.05 31.44 -5.39
C LEU A 505 21.95 31.02 -4.43
N LEU A 506 20.80 30.65 -4.99
CA LEU A 506 19.65 30.14 -4.26
C LEU A 506 19.57 28.61 -4.41
N ALA A 507 19.05 27.95 -3.38
CA ALA A 507 18.65 26.56 -3.50
C ALA A 507 17.46 26.42 -4.47
N SER A 508 17.33 25.24 -5.09
CA SER A 508 16.22 24.93 -5.99
C SER A 508 14.90 24.70 -5.26
N VAL A 509 14.94 24.31 -3.99
CA VAL A 509 13.77 24.09 -3.14
C VAL A 509 13.29 25.42 -2.55
N LEU A 510 12.16 25.91 -3.04
CA LEU A 510 11.50 27.11 -2.56
C LEU A 510 10.57 26.79 -1.39
N ASN A 511 10.65 27.57 -0.31
CA ASN A 511 9.75 27.43 0.84
C ASN A 511 8.45 28.21 0.61
N VAL A 512 7.40 27.52 0.17
CA VAL A 512 6.06 28.10 0.00
C VAL A 512 5.28 27.95 1.30
N THR A 513 5.23 29.01 2.10
CA THR A 513 4.68 29.05 3.47
C THR A 513 3.47 29.96 3.63
N GLU A 514 3.31 30.96 2.75
CA GLU A 514 2.19 31.92 2.80
C GLU A 514 1.09 31.54 1.80
N PRO A 515 -0.13 32.13 1.92
CA PRO A 515 -1.18 31.95 0.92
C PRO A 515 -0.75 32.36 -0.50
N GLU A 516 0.10 33.38 -0.63
CA GLU A 516 0.66 33.88 -1.89
C GLU A 516 2.07 34.44 -1.64
N GLN A 517 3.06 34.06 -2.46
CA GLN A 517 4.45 34.52 -2.40
C GLN A 517 5.01 34.69 -3.81
N THR A 518 5.98 35.58 -3.96
CA THR A 518 6.72 35.78 -5.21
C THR A 518 8.21 35.55 -4.99
N PHE A 519 8.78 34.66 -5.79
CA PHE A 519 10.22 34.41 -5.87
C PHE A 519 10.78 35.15 -7.08
N ILE A 520 11.94 35.79 -6.91
CA ILE A 520 12.57 36.60 -7.96
C ILE A 520 13.96 36.03 -8.20
N PHE A 521 14.29 35.80 -9.47
CA PHE A 521 15.57 35.29 -9.91
C PHE A 521 16.23 36.31 -10.84
N ASP A 522 17.43 36.75 -10.48
CA ASP A 522 18.23 37.72 -11.23
C ASP A 522 19.12 37.01 -12.26
N HIS A 523 19.64 37.79 -13.22
CA HIS A 523 20.59 37.32 -14.24
C HIS A 523 20.06 36.14 -15.06
N VAL A 524 18.76 36.17 -15.38
CA VAL A 524 18.09 35.21 -16.25
C VAL A 524 18.19 35.73 -17.69
N PRO A 525 19.09 35.18 -18.52
CA PRO A 525 19.52 35.84 -19.77
C PRO A 525 18.47 35.80 -20.89
N CYS A 526 17.46 34.95 -20.75
CA CYS A 526 16.36 34.77 -21.69
C CYS A 526 15.13 34.25 -20.95
N ARG A 527 13.94 34.30 -21.58
CA ARG A 527 12.73 33.77 -20.98
C ARG A 527 12.91 32.27 -20.71
N PRO A 528 12.87 31.82 -19.44
CA PRO A 528 13.18 30.43 -19.13
C PRO A 528 11.99 29.52 -19.41
N ILE A 529 12.26 28.22 -19.54
CA ILE A 529 11.25 27.17 -19.44
C ILE A 529 11.39 26.55 -18.04
N PRO A 530 10.40 26.72 -17.15
CA PRO A 530 10.51 26.16 -15.81
C PRO A 530 10.22 24.65 -15.82
N SER A 531 10.90 23.89 -14.98
CA SER A 531 10.48 22.58 -14.49
C SER A 531 10.06 22.76 -13.04
N LEU A 532 8.78 22.55 -12.75
CA LEU A 532 8.17 22.84 -11.45
C LEU A 532 7.83 21.54 -10.72
N LEU A 533 7.85 21.58 -9.38
CA LEU A 533 7.49 20.44 -8.53
C LEU A 533 8.28 19.18 -8.90
N ARG A 534 9.59 19.35 -9.14
CA ARG A 534 10.50 18.25 -9.52
C ARG A 534 10.42 17.13 -8.50
N GLU A 535 10.51 15.90 -9.01
CA GLU A 535 10.35 14.67 -8.21
C GLU A 535 9.09 14.67 -7.35
N PHE A 536 8.05 15.41 -7.76
CA PHE A 536 6.84 15.63 -6.97
C PHE A 536 7.17 16.06 -5.54
N SER A 537 7.98 17.12 -5.39
CA SER A 537 8.58 17.55 -4.12
C SER A 537 7.60 17.78 -2.97
N ALA A 538 6.29 17.92 -3.26
CA ALA A 538 5.22 17.89 -2.28
C ALA A 538 3.94 17.26 -2.86
N PRO A 539 3.07 16.63 -2.04
CA PRO A 539 1.86 15.95 -2.48
C PRO A 539 0.71 16.92 -2.79
N VAL A 540 0.85 17.69 -3.87
CA VAL A 540 -0.05 18.78 -4.25
C VAL A 540 -0.51 18.69 -5.70
N LYS A 541 -1.65 19.31 -6.01
CA LYS A 541 -2.08 19.55 -7.40
C LYS A 541 -1.41 20.82 -7.91
N LEU A 542 -0.64 20.71 -8.98
CA LEU A 542 0.00 21.86 -9.64
C LEU A 542 -0.91 22.42 -10.74
N ASN A 543 -1.19 23.72 -10.67
CA ASN A 543 -1.89 24.48 -11.69
C ASN A 543 -0.93 25.52 -12.30
N TYR A 544 -0.43 25.23 -13.50
CA TYR A 544 0.39 26.12 -14.31
C TYR A 544 -0.07 26.01 -15.77
N ALA A 545 -0.13 27.14 -16.47
CA ALA A 545 -0.63 27.22 -17.84
C ALA A 545 0.44 26.82 -18.86
N TRP A 546 0.81 25.54 -18.85
CA TRP A 546 1.81 24.98 -19.77
C TRP A 546 1.39 25.13 -21.24
N SER A 547 2.33 25.52 -22.10
CA SER A 547 2.22 25.28 -23.53
C SER A 547 2.74 23.89 -23.90
N ASP A 548 2.23 23.33 -25.00
CA ASP A 548 2.75 22.07 -25.55
C ASP A 548 4.24 22.15 -25.89
N GLU A 549 4.72 23.33 -26.32
CA GLU A 549 6.14 23.58 -26.63
C GLU A 549 7.00 23.46 -25.37
N GLN A 550 6.55 23.99 -24.23
CA GLN A 550 7.25 23.83 -22.94
C GLN A 550 7.26 22.36 -22.51
N LEU A 551 6.14 21.65 -22.60
CA LEU A 551 6.04 20.26 -22.18
C LEU A 551 6.90 19.33 -23.05
N THR A 552 6.83 19.47 -24.37
CA THR A 552 7.66 18.70 -25.31
C THR A 552 9.14 19.10 -25.24
N PHE A 553 9.46 20.33 -24.84
CA PHE A 553 10.82 20.71 -24.49
C PHE A 553 11.30 19.97 -23.23
N LEU A 554 10.52 19.96 -22.15
CA LEU A 554 10.88 19.29 -20.90
C LEU A 554 11.04 17.78 -21.08
N MET A 555 10.19 17.14 -21.89
CA MET A 555 10.33 15.72 -22.25
C MET A 555 11.72 15.40 -22.84
N ARG A 556 12.33 16.34 -23.57
CA ARG A 556 13.63 16.17 -24.24
C ARG A 556 14.81 16.62 -23.38
N HIS A 557 14.67 17.76 -22.71
CA HIS A 557 15.80 18.49 -22.13
C HIS A 557 15.86 18.47 -20.61
N ALA A 558 14.77 18.10 -19.91
CA ALA A 558 14.81 18.09 -18.45
C ALA A 558 15.94 17.17 -17.94
N SER A 559 16.71 17.68 -16.99
CA SER A 559 17.83 16.97 -16.36
C SER A 559 17.33 15.83 -15.46
N ASN A 560 16.15 16.02 -14.86
CA ASN A 560 15.52 15.04 -13.99
C ASN A 560 14.60 14.11 -14.82
N ALA A 561 14.82 12.80 -14.67
CA ALA A 561 14.07 11.77 -15.38
C ALA A 561 12.56 11.77 -15.06
N PHE A 562 12.19 11.99 -13.79
CA PHE A 562 10.79 12.12 -13.39
C PHE A 562 10.12 13.33 -14.06
N SER A 563 10.81 14.48 -14.16
CA SER A 563 10.28 15.66 -14.85
C SER A 563 9.99 15.43 -16.33
N ARG A 564 10.77 14.58 -17.02
CA ARG A 564 10.47 14.20 -18.42
C ARG A 564 9.15 13.44 -18.52
N TRP A 565 8.93 12.50 -17.61
CA TRP A 565 7.67 11.77 -17.50
C TRP A 565 6.50 12.68 -17.12
N ASP A 566 6.68 13.54 -16.12
CA ASP A 566 5.60 14.41 -15.65
C ASP A 566 5.15 15.44 -16.71
N ALA A 567 6.10 15.91 -17.52
CA ALA A 567 5.80 16.74 -18.68
C ALA A 567 4.97 15.98 -19.73
N ALA A 568 5.29 14.70 -19.99
CA ALA A 568 4.49 13.86 -20.88
C ALA A 568 3.07 13.63 -20.33
N GLN A 569 2.92 13.41 -19.01
CA GLN A 569 1.61 13.26 -18.39
C GLN A 569 0.77 14.54 -18.46
N SER A 570 1.40 15.70 -18.24
CA SER A 570 0.75 17.00 -18.38
C SER A 570 0.29 17.26 -19.82
N LEU A 571 1.09 16.84 -20.81
CA LEU A 571 0.74 16.93 -22.23
C LEU A 571 -0.47 16.04 -22.55
N LEU A 572 -0.45 14.78 -22.11
CA LEU A 572 -1.57 13.86 -22.29
C LEU A 572 -2.84 14.38 -21.61
N ALA A 573 -2.73 14.93 -20.40
CA ALA A 573 -3.87 15.45 -19.65
C ALA A 573 -4.62 16.56 -20.41
N ASN A 574 -3.91 17.44 -21.13
CA ASN A 574 -4.54 18.48 -21.96
C ASN A 574 -5.44 17.85 -23.03
N TYR A 575 -4.94 16.84 -23.74
CA TYR A 575 -5.66 16.17 -24.83
C TYR A 575 -6.73 15.22 -24.33
N ILE A 576 -6.55 14.61 -23.17
CA ILE A 576 -7.58 13.78 -22.52
C ILE A 576 -8.78 14.65 -22.12
N ARG A 577 -8.56 15.79 -21.45
CA ARG A 577 -9.64 16.73 -21.09
C ARG A 577 -10.39 17.24 -22.32
N LEU A 578 -9.65 17.62 -23.37
CA LEU A 578 -10.24 18.04 -24.63
C LEU A 578 -11.11 16.94 -25.23
N ASN A 579 -10.59 15.72 -25.32
CA ASN A 579 -11.29 14.62 -25.98
C ASN A 579 -12.49 14.07 -25.18
N VAL A 580 -12.45 14.10 -23.85
CA VAL A 580 -13.62 13.77 -23.01
C VAL A 580 -14.75 14.79 -23.26
N SER A 581 -14.43 16.08 -23.29
CA SER A 581 -15.40 17.13 -23.63
C SER A 581 -15.98 16.96 -25.04
N ARG A 582 -15.13 16.62 -26.02
CA ARG A 582 -15.57 16.32 -27.40
C ARG A 582 -16.48 15.09 -27.46
N TYR A 583 -16.14 14.02 -26.76
CA TYR A 583 -16.95 12.81 -26.68
C TYR A 583 -18.36 13.11 -26.15
N GLN A 584 -18.46 13.86 -25.05
CA GLN A 584 -19.74 14.28 -24.45
C GLN A 584 -20.58 15.13 -25.40
N GLN A 585 -19.91 15.95 -26.23
CA GLN A 585 -20.53 16.77 -27.28
C GLN A 585 -20.76 16.01 -28.60
N LYS A 586 -20.48 14.69 -28.65
CA LYS A 586 -20.57 13.84 -29.85
C LYS A 586 -19.73 14.35 -31.02
N GLN A 587 -18.56 14.92 -30.72
CA GLN A 587 -17.58 15.39 -31.69
C GLN A 587 -16.49 14.33 -31.91
N PRO A 588 -15.83 14.31 -33.08
CA PRO A 588 -14.76 13.35 -33.35
C PRO A 588 -13.56 13.59 -32.43
N LEU A 589 -12.99 12.53 -31.89
CA LEU A 589 -11.79 12.58 -31.07
C LEU A 589 -10.57 12.93 -31.94
N SER A 590 -9.60 13.64 -31.38
CA SER A 590 -8.42 14.11 -32.11
C SER A 590 -7.20 14.21 -31.20
N VAL A 591 -6.07 13.68 -31.67
CA VAL A 591 -4.74 13.89 -31.10
C VAL A 591 -3.88 14.56 -32.18
N PRO A 592 -3.33 15.77 -31.94
CA PRO A 592 -2.48 16.43 -32.92
C PRO A 592 -1.19 15.68 -33.21
N MET A 593 -0.69 15.81 -34.44
CA MET A 593 0.52 15.09 -34.87
C MET A 593 1.77 15.48 -34.07
N HIS A 594 1.90 16.75 -33.64
CA HIS A 594 3.06 17.16 -32.84
C HIS A 594 3.12 16.47 -31.46
N VAL A 595 1.96 16.03 -30.93
CA VAL A 595 1.90 15.21 -29.71
C VAL A 595 2.40 13.81 -30.00
N VAL A 596 1.90 13.19 -31.08
CA VAL A 596 2.37 11.88 -31.55
C VAL A 596 3.89 11.92 -31.80
N ASP A 597 4.39 12.96 -32.46
CA ASP A 597 5.81 13.17 -32.75
C ASP A 597 6.66 13.26 -31.47
N ALA A 598 6.11 13.83 -30.38
CA ALA A 598 6.80 13.89 -29.09
C ALA A 598 7.00 12.49 -28.48
N PHE A 599 5.98 11.62 -28.53
CA PHE A 599 6.09 10.23 -28.10
C PHE A 599 6.93 9.39 -29.06
N ARG A 600 6.89 9.67 -30.37
CA ARG A 600 7.81 9.09 -31.34
C ARG A 600 9.26 9.44 -31.03
N GLY A 601 9.52 10.68 -30.62
CA GLY A 601 10.84 11.12 -30.16
C GLY A 601 11.34 10.30 -28.97
N VAL A 602 10.48 10.00 -28.00
CA VAL A 602 10.81 9.14 -26.85
C VAL A 602 11.08 7.70 -27.28
N LEU A 603 10.25 7.15 -28.17
CA LEU A 603 10.40 5.77 -28.66
C LEU A 603 11.70 5.54 -29.44
N LEU A 604 12.16 6.56 -30.17
CA LEU A 604 13.36 6.49 -31.01
C LEU A 604 14.63 7.02 -30.31
N ASP A 605 14.55 7.46 -29.05
CA ASP A 605 15.70 7.92 -28.29
C ASP A 605 16.49 6.73 -27.72
N GLU A 606 17.56 6.34 -28.43
CA GLU A 606 18.46 5.26 -28.00
C GLU A 606 19.28 5.58 -26.73
N THR A 607 19.27 6.84 -26.27
CA THR A 607 19.99 7.26 -25.05
C THR A 607 19.14 7.20 -23.79
N LEU A 608 17.83 7.07 -23.93
CA LEU A 608 16.90 7.01 -22.81
C LEU A 608 16.90 5.61 -22.19
N ASP A 609 16.88 5.52 -20.86
CA ASP A 609 16.70 4.25 -20.16
C ASP A 609 15.39 3.58 -20.62
N PRO A 610 15.42 2.34 -21.17
CA PRO A 610 14.23 1.62 -21.60
C PRO A 610 13.13 1.54 -20.55
N MET A 611 13.48 1.44 -19.26
CA MET A 611 12.49 1.39 -18.19
C MET A 611 11.75 2.73 -18.06
N LEU A 612 12.47 3.85 -18.10
CA LEU A 612 11.86 5.19 -18.14
C LEU A 612 11.05 5.41 -19.43
N ALA A 613 11.57 5.00 -20.58
CA ALA A 613 10.87 5.09 -21.86
C ALA A 613 9.52 4.35 -21.79
N SER A 614 9.51 3.15 -21.23
CA SER A 614 8.28 2.37 -21.03
C SER A 614 7.25 3.10 -20.15
N GLN A 615 7.70 3.83 -19.13
CA GLN A 615 6.83 4.60 -18.25
C GLN A 615 6.23 5.83 -18.94
N ILE A 616 7.00 6.51 -19.79
CA ILE A 616 6.54 7.66 -20.58
C ILE A 616 5.54 7.21 -21.65
N LEU A 617 5.82 6.08 -22.32
CA LEU A 617 4.99 5.54 -23.39
C LEU A 617 3.74 4.81 -22.88
N THR A 618 3.61 4.59 -21.57
CA THR A 618 2.39 4.00 -20.98
C THR A 618 1.34 5.09 -20.73
N LEU A 619 0.19 5.00 -21.41
CA LEU A 619 -0.94 5.90 -21.16
C LEU A 619 -1.49 5.74 -19.74
N PRO A 620 -1.95 6.83 -19.10
CA PRO A 620 -2.67 6.77 -17.84
C PRO A 620 -3.85 5.78 -17.88
N SER A 621 -4.06 5.08 -16.77
CA SER A 621 -5.23 4.23 -16.55
C SER A 621 -6.53 5.05 -16.48
N GLU A 622 -7.69 4.40 -16.63
CA GLU A 622 -8.98 5.07 -16.49
C GLU A 622 -9.15 5.76 -15.12
N ASN A 623 -8.58 5.18 -14.06
CA ASN A 623 -8.59 5.76 -12.72
C ASN A 623 -7.71 7.02 -12.62
N GLU A 624 -6.50 7.00 -13.18
CA GLU A 624 -5.65 8.20 -13.24
C GLU A 624 -6.31 9.32 -14.06
N ILE A 625 -6.98 8.96 -15.16
CA ILE A 625 -7.72 9.91 -15.98
C ILE A 625 -8.90 10.50 -15.21
N ALA A 626 -9.61 9.70 -14.42
CA ALA A 626 -10.77 10.15 -13.64
C ALA A 626 -10.43 11.31 -12.69
N GLU A 627 -9.21 11.35 -12.15
CA GLU A 627 -8.75 12.43 -11.26
C GLU A 627 -8.45 13.76 -11.96
N LEU A 628 -8.49 13.80 -13.30
CA LEU A 628 -8.44 15.04 -14.07
C LEU A 628 -9.77 15.80 -14.09
N PHE A 629 -10.85 15.20 -13.58
CA PHE A 629 -12.21 15.72 -13.67
C PHE A 629 -12.91 15.80 -12.30
N ASP A 630 -13.68 16.86 -12.09
CA ASP A 630 -14.52 16.98 -10.90
C ASP A 630 -15.67 15.95 -10.92
N ILE A 631 -16.35 15.83 -12.06
CA ILE A 631 -17.37 14.81 -12.34
C ILE A 631 -16.84 13.82 -13.37
N ILE A 632 -16.78 12.56 -12.97
CA ILE A 632 -16.25 11.42 -13.72
C ILE A 632 -17.32 10.91 -14.69
N ASP A 633 -16.94 10.86 -15.96
CA ASP A 633 -17.69 10.17 -17.02
C ASP A 633 -16.91 8.92 -17.45
N PRO A 634 -17.16 7.75 -16.84
CA PRO A 634 -16.34 6.56 -17.06
C PRO A 634 -16.47 6.03 -18.48
N THR A 635 -17.61 6.27 -19.14
CA THR A 635 -17.83 5.88 -20.54
C THR A 635 -17.00 6.74 -21.49
N ALA A 636 -16.99 8.07 -21.28
CA ALA A 636 -16.15 8.96 -22.08
C ALA A 636 -14.66 8.69 -21.88
N ILE A 637 -14.23 8.43 -20.64
CA ILE A 637 -12.84 8.13 -20.31
C ILE A 637 -12.34 6.89 -21.05
N ALA A 638 -13.09 5.78 -20.98
CA ALA A 638 -12.74 4.54 -21.67
C ALA A 638 -12.64 4.74 -23.19
N ALA A 639 -13.64 5.39 -23.79
CA ALA A 639 -13.64 5.66 -25.23
C ALA A 639 -12.48 6.56 -25.70
N VAL A 640 -12.13 7.57 -24.89
CA VAL A 640 -11.00 8.46 -25.18
C VAL A 640 -9.68 7.73 -25.06
N ARG A 641 -9.49 6.93 -23.99
CA ARG A 641 -8.29 6.13 -23.80
C ARG A 641 -8.08 5.14 -24.94
N GLU A 642 -9.13 4.42 -25.35
CA GLU A 642 -9.08 3.52 -26.51
C GLU A 642 -8.72 4.26 -27.80
N SER A 643 -9.35 5.40 -28.06
CA SER A 643 -9.09 6.21 -29.26
C SER A 643 -7.65 6.74 -29.32
N MET A 644 -7.11 7.22 -28.20
CA MET A 644 -5.71 7.64 -28.12
C MET A 644 -4.77 6.46 -28.35
N THR A 645 -5.07 5.30 -27.77
CA THR A 645 -4.28 4.06 -27.95
C THR A 645 -4.22 3.67 -29.42
N ARG A 646 -5.38 3.61 -30.09
CA ARG A 646 -5.48 3.28 -31.54
C ARG A 646 -4.79 4.32 -32.42
N THR A 647 -4.86 5.60 -32.06
CA THR A 647 -4.19 6.67 -32.79
C THR A 647 -2.67 6.52 -32.70
N MET A 648 -2.12 6.35 -31.50
CA MET A 648 -0.68 6.12 -31.30
C MET A 648 -0.21 4.82 -31.97
N ALA A 649 -1.00 3.75 -31.89
CA ALA A 649 -0.71 2.47 -32.54
C ALA A 649 -0.60 2.62 -34.07
N LYS A 650 -1.51 3.38 -34.68
CA LYS A 650 -1.55 3.60 -36.13
C LYS A 650 -0.44 4.51 -36.63
N GLU A 651 -0.21 5.65 -35.96
CA GLU A 651 0.70 6.69 -36.45
C GLU A 651 2.19 6.41 -36.16
N MET A 652 2.48 5.38 -35.36
CA MET A 652 3.85 4.95 -35.00
C MET A 652 4.08 3.45 -35.21
N ALA A 653 3.29 2.81 -36.10
CA ALA A 653 3.27 1.36 -36.27
C ALA A 653 4.64 0.75 -36.61
N ASP A 654 5.40 1.39 -37.50
CA ASP A 654 6.71 0.92 -37.93
C ASP A 654 7.73 1.02 -36.79
N GLU A 655 7.69 2.12 -36.03
CA GLU A 655 8.56 2.37 -34.89
C GLU A 655 8.26 1.41 -33.74
N TRP A 656 6.98 1.16 -33.42
CA TRP A 656 6.59 0.17 -32.41
C TRP A 656 7.13 -1.21 -32.75
N LEU A 657 7.00 -1.63 -34.01
CA LEU A 657 7.46 -2.93 -34.47
C LEU A 657 8.99 -3.04 -34.41
N ALA A 658 9.71 -1.99 -34.83
CA ALA A 658 11.16 -1.95 -34.78
C ALA A 658 11.68 -2.07 -33.34
N VAL A 659 11.13 -1.28 -32.41
CA VAL A 659 11.56 -1.26 -31.00
C VAL A 659 11.14 -2.55 -30.28
N TYR A 660 9.98 -3.12 -30.59
CA TYR A 660 9.53 -4.43 -30.11
C TYR A 660 10.55 -5.53 -30.42
N HIS A 661 11.06 -5.57 -31.66
CA HIS A 661 12.07 -6.54 -32.07
C HIS A 661 13.46 -6.22 -31.48
N ALA A 662 13.84 -4.95 -31.41
CA ALA A 662 15.14 -4.53 -30.86
C ALA A 662 15.31 -4.87 -29.37
N ASN A 663 14.21 -4.88 -28.60
CA ASN A 663 14.21 -5.16 -27.17
C ASN A 663 13.94 -6.63 -26.81
N HIS A 664 14.00 -7.55 -27.78
CA HIS A 664 13.92 -8.99 -27.50
C HIS A 664 15.15 -9.46 -26.70
N ALA A 665 14.93 -9.91 -25.46
CA ALA A 665 15.97 -10.51 -24.63
C ALA A 665 16.02 -12.04 -24.86
N PRO A 666 17.18 -12.63 -25.22
CA PRO A 666 17.27 -14.06 -25.52
C PRO A 666 17.24 -14.97 -24.28
N GLN A 667 17.37 -14.41 -23.08
CA GLN A 667 17.35 -15.14 -21.81
C GLN A 667 16.61 -14.30 -20.77
N TYR A 668 15.75 -14.94 -19.97
CA TYR A 668 15.12 -14.29 -18.84
C TYR A 668 16.07 -14.12 -17.64
N ARG A 669 16.14 -12.89 -17.11
CA ARG A 669 16.89 -12.54 -15.90
C ARG A 669 16.13 -11.54 -15.04
N ILE A 670 16.31 -11.64 -13.72
CA ILE A 670 15.81 -10.70 -12.72
C ILE A 670 16.90 -9.64 -12.48
N GLU A 671 17.15 -8.84 -13.51
CA GLU A 671 18.09 -7.72 -13.48
C GLU A 671 17.38 -6.48 -14.04
N HIS A 672 17.56 -5.32 -13.42
CA HIS A 672 16.78 -4.12 -13.76
C HIS A 672 16.93 -3.69 -15.23
N ALA A 673 18.11 -3.86 -15.83
CA ALA A 673 18.32 -3.56 -17.25
C ALA A 673 17.48 -4.47 -18.17
N ASP A 674 17.42 -5.78 -17.87
CA ASP A 674 16.65 -6.75 -18.62
C ASP A 674 15.13 -6.53 -18.41
N MET A 675 14.72 -6.17 -17.18
CA MET A 675 13.34 -5.75 -16.88
C MET A 675 12.93 -4.51 -17.69
N GLY A 676 13.81 -3.52 -17.81
CA GLY A 676 13.54 -2.30 -18.59
C GLY A 676 13.31 -2.59 -20.07
N LYS A 677 14.13 -3.46 -20.67
CA LYS A 677 13.93 -3.91 -22.06
C LYS A 677 12.62 -4.68 -22.24
N ARG A 678 12.29 -5.60 -21.33
CA ARG A 678 11.00 -6.33 -21.35
C ARG A 678 9.82 -5.39 -21.19
N ALA A 679 9.89 -4.42 -20.28
CA ALA A 679 8.84 -3.42 -20.08
C ALA A 679 8.60 -2.61 -21.36
N LEU A 680 9.66 -2.07 -21.98
CA LEU A 680 9.54 -1.33 -23.23
C LEU A 680 8.99 -2.19 -24.37
N ARG A 681 9.48 -3.43 -24.51
CA ARG A 681 8.98 -4.39 -25.50
C ARG A 681 7.48 -4.67 -25.30
N ASN A 682 7.03 -4.85 -24.07
CA ASN A 682 5.64 -5.18 -23.77
C ASN A 682 4.70 -3.97 -23.94
N VAL A 683 5.17 -2.75 -23.70
CA VAL A 683 4.45 -1.53 -24.09
C VAL A 683 4.30 -1.45 -25.62
N CYS A 684 5.36 -1.77 -26.38
CA CYS A 684 5.26 -1.82 -27.84
C CYS A 684 4.24 -2.88 -28.30
N LEU A 685 4.24 -4.08 -27.68
CA LEU A 685 3.25 -5.13 -27.99
C LEU A 685 1.82 -4.67 -27.73
N HIS A 686 1.58 -3.96 -26.62
CA HIS A 686 0.26 -3.41 -26.31
C HIS A 686 -0.24 -2.52 -27.45
N TYR A 687 0.55 -1.55 -27.93
CA TYR A 687 0.14 -0.72 -29.08
C TYR A 687 -0.02 -1.52 -30.37
N LEU A 688 0.91 -2.44 -30.66
CA LEU A 688 0.83 -3.31 -31.85
C LEU A 688 -0.47 -4.14 -31.86
N ALA A 689 -1.00 -4.53 -30.69
CA ALA A 689 -2.27 -5.25 -30.59
C ALA A 689 -3.48 -4.44 -31.08
N PHE A 690 -3.41 -3.11 -31.08
CA PHE A 690 -4.47 -2.21 -31.56
C PHE A 690 -4.27 -1.74 -33.02
N SER A 691 -3.28 -2.30 -33.73
CA SER A 691 -2.94 -1.96 -35.12
C SER A 691 -3.65 -2.87 -36.15
N ASP A 692 -2.94 -3.45 -37.12
CA ASP A 692 -3.49 -4.43 -38.06
C ASP A 692 -3.84 -5.74 -37.33
N GLU A 693 -5.11 -6.16 -37.40
CA GLU A 693 -5.64 -7.30 -36.63
C GLU A 693 -4.87 -8.61 -36.93
N ALA A 694 -4.55 -8.89 -38.19
CA ALA A 694 -3.88 -10.13 -38.58
C ALA A 694 -2.42 -10.17 -38.08
N GLN A 695 -1.71 -9.04 -38.15
CA GLN A 695 -0.37 -8.93 -37.60
C GLN A 695 -0.37 -8.96 -36.06
N ALA A 696 -1.29 -8.25 -35.43
CA ALA A 696 -1.49 -8.21 -33.98
C ALA A 696 -1.72 -9.62 -33.42
N ASP A 697 -2.71 -10.33 -33.96
CA ASP A 697 -3.09 -11.68 -33.54
C ASP A 697 -1.89 -12.65 -33.66
N LYS A 698 -1.10 -12.54 -34.74
CA LYS A 698 0.12 -13.33 -34.93
C LYS A 698 1.21 -12.98 -33.90
N LEU A 699 1.51 -11.71 -33.67
CA LEU A 699 2.57 -11.28 -32.75
C LEU A 699 2.26 -11.71 -31.32
N VAL A 700 1.01 -11.51 -30.88
CA VAL A 700 0.52 -11.90 -29.55
C VAL A 700 0.59 -13.42 -29.37
N GLN A 701 0.13 -14.20 -30.35
CA GLN A 701 0.25 -15.66 -30.33
C GLN A 701 1.71 -16.14 -30.21
N VAL A 702 2.60 -15.55 -31.01
CA VAL A 702 4.02 -15.91 -31.01
C VAL A 702 4.64 -15.63 -29.65
N GLN A 703 4.42 -14.44 -29.08
CA GLN A 703 4.96 -14.11 -27.78
C GLN A 703 4.40 -15.02 -26.67
N PHE A 704 3.09 -15.24 -26.62
CA PHE A 704 2.48 -16.10 -25.59
C PHE A 704 3.05 -17.54 -25.64
N ARG A 705 3.19 -18.12 -26.84
CA ARG A 705 3.62 -19.52 -27.01
C ARG A 705 5.14 -19.70 -26.87
N GLN A 706 5.94 -18.66 -27.11
CA GLN A 706 7.40 -18.72 -27.04
C GLN A 706 7.99 -18.13 -25.76
N ALA A 707 7.19 -17.45 -24.94
CA ALA A 707 7.66 -16.87 -23.69
C ALA A 707 8.22 -17.95 -22.75
N ASP A 708 9.42 -17.68 -22.22
CA ASP A 708 10.10 -18.48 -21.22
C ASP A 708 9.88 -17.96 -19.79
N ASN A 709 9.03 -16.95 -19.64
CA ASN A 709 8.72 -16.26 -18.39
C ASN A 709 7.26 -15.76 -18.35
N MET A 710 6.75 -15.52 -17.14
CA MET A 710 5.38 -15.07 -16.93
C MET A 710 5.16 -13.62 -17.33
N THR A 711 6.17 -12.75 -17.27
CA THR A 711 6.04 -11.33 -17.68
C THR A 711 5.61 -11.22 -19.15
N ASP A 712 6.31 -11.90 -20.05
CA ASP A 712 6.02 -11.86 -21.48
C ASP A 712 4.75 -12.64 -21.84
N SER A 713 4.50 -13.77 -21.16
CA SER A 713 3.28 -14.57 -21.32
C SER A 713 2.03 -13.76 -20.95
N LEU A 714 2.07 -13.10 -19.79
CA LEU A 714 0.95 -12.30 -19.30
C LEU A 714 0.77 -11.04 -20.14
N ALA A 715 1.84 -10.35 -20.54
CA ALA A 715 1.74 -9.18 -21.42
C ALA A 715 1.04 -9.51 -22.74
N ALA A 716 1.35 -10.65 -23.35
CA ALA A 716 0.67 -11.11 -24.56
C ALA A 716 -0.81 -11.42 -24.29
N LEU A 717 -1.11 -12.11 -23.18
CA LEU A 717 -2.49 -12.42 -22.81
C LEU A 717 -3.32 -11.16 -22.52
N SER A 718 -2.75 -10.19 -21.80
CA SER A 718 -3.37 -8.88 -21.55
C SER A 718 -3.67 -8.15 -22.85
N ALA A 719 -2.71 -8.08 -23.76
CA ALA A 719 -2.88 -7.44 -25.06
C ALA A 719 -3.99 -8.12 -25.89
N ALA A 720 -4.10 -9.45 -25.85
CA ALA A 720 -5.18 -10.20 -26.50
C ALA A 720 -6.57 -9.82 -25.94
N VAL A 721 -6.67 -9.68 -24.62
CA VAL A 721 -7.93 -9.33 -23.93
C VAL A 721 -8.33 -7.88 -24.21
N GLU A 722 -7.41 -6.94 -24.04
CA GLU A 722 -7.68 -5.51 -24.19
C GLU A 722 -8.03 -5.14 -25.63
N ALA A 723 -7.31 -5.69 -26.61
CA ALA A 723 -7.61 -5.45 -28.03
C ALA A 723 -8.73 -6.36 -28.57
N GLN A 724 -9.26 -7.27 -27.75
CA GLN A 724 -10.29 -8.26 -28.13
C GLN A 724 -9.92 -9.08 -29.37
N LEU A 725 -8.66 -9.52 -29.44
CA LEU A 725 -8.13 -10.26 -30.60
C LEU A 725 -8.82 -11.62 -30.77
N PRO A 726 -8.95 -12.15 -32.00
CA PRO A 726 -9.55 -13.45 -32.26
C PRO A 726 -8.97 -14.61 -31.41
N VAL A 727 -7.67 -14.61 -31.15
CA VAL A 727 -7.00 -15.66 -30.34
C VAL A 727 -7.32 -15.61 -28.84
N ARG A 728 -7.91 -14.52 -28.33
CA ARG A 728 -8.10 -14.26 -26.90
C ARG A 728 -8.66 -15.45 -26.13
N ASP A 729 -9.77 -16.02 -26.59
CA ASP A 729 -10.48 -17.08 -25.86
C ASP A 729 -9.70 -18.40 -25.83
N GLU A 730 -8.94 -18.67 -26.91
CA GLU A 730 -8.04 -19.82 -26.97
C GLU A 730 -6.92 -19.66 -25.91
N LEU A 731 -6.28 -18.50 -25.86
CA LEU A 731 -5.17 -18.25 -24.92
C LEU A 731 -5.64 -18.23 -23.47
N LEU A 732 -6.80 -17.62 -23.17
CA LEU A 732 -7.39 -17.65 -21.82
C LEU A 732 -7.70 -19.08 -21.38
N THR A 733 -8.19 -19.92 -22.29
CA THR A 733 -8.48 -21.33 -22.01
C THR A 733 -7.20 -22.15 -21.81
N GLN A 734 -6.16 -21.90 -22.62
CA GLN A 734 -4.85 -22.54 -22.46
C GLN A 734 -4.22 -22.17 -21.11
N PHE A 735 -4.30 -20.90 -20.72
CA PHE A 735 -3.78 -20.41 -19.46
C PHE A 735 -4.48 -21.08 -18.27
N ASP A 736 -5.81 -21.08 -18.24
CA ASP A 736 -6.59 -21.76 -17.19
C ASP A 736 -6.27 -23.25 -17.13
N ASN A 737 -6.27 -23.96 -18.27
CA ASN A 737 -5.94 -25.39 -18.29
C ASN A 737 -4.53 -25.71 -17.76
N ARG A 738 -3.57 -24.81 -17.96
CA ARG A 738 -2.21 -24.97 -17.43
C ARG A 738 -2.12 -24.64 -15.95
N TRP A 739 -2.82 -23.61 -15.49
CA TRP A 739 -2.54 -22.96 -14.20
C TRP A 739 -3.64 -23.05 -13.15
N HIS A 740 -4.79 -23.68 -13.42
CA HIS A 740 -5.94 -23.68 -12.51
C HIS A 740 -5.65 -24.10 -11.05
N GLN A 741 -4.61 -24.89 -10.82
CA GLN A 741 -4.14 -25.35 -9.51
C GLN A 741 -3.23 -24.35 -8.78
N ASP A 742 -2.65 -23.37 -9.47
CA ASP A 742 -1.85 -22.30 -8.85
C ASP A 742 -2.69 -21.04 -8.69
N GLY A 743 -3.13 -20.81 -7.45
CA GLY A 743 -4.01 -19.69 -7.14
C GLY A 743 -3.42 -18.31 -7.44
N LEU A 744 -2.12 -18.11 -7.20
CA LEU A 744 -1.44 -16.82 -7.42
C LEU A 744 -1.27 -16.52 -8.92
N VAL A 745 -1.10 -17.55 -9.74
CA VAL A 745 -1.10 -17.41 -11.20
C VAL A 745 -2.52 -17.14 -11.70
N MET A 746 -3.53 -17.84 -11.15
CA MET A 746 -4.93 -17.64 -11.53
C MET A 746 -5.48 -16.27 -11.10
N ASP A 747 -4.94 -15.63 -10.07
CA ASP A 747 -5.27 -14.24 -9.75
C ASP A 747 -5.07 -13.30 -10.94
N LYS A 748 -3.94 -13.44 -11.64
CA LYS A 748 -3.64 -12.62 -12.82
C LYS A 748 -4.69 -12.84 -13.91
N TRP A 749 -5.09 -14.10 -14.12
CA TRP A 749 -6.13 -14.45 -15.07
C TRP A 749 -7.50 -13.90 -14.67
N PHE A 750 -7.87 -13.94 -13.39
CA PHE A 750 -9.12 -13.34 -12.89
C PHE A 750 -9.14 -11.83 -13.07
N VAL A 751 -8.01 -11.15 -12.83
CA VAL A 751 -7.89 -9.71 -13.09
C VAL A 751 -8.16 -9.41 -14.56
N LEU A 752 -7.54 -10.15 -15.50
CA LEU A 752 -7.80 -9.95 -16.93
C LEU A 752 -9.25 -10.19 -17.33
N GLN A 753 -9.91 -11.19 -16.75
CA GLN A 753 -11.34 -11.42 -16.97
C GLN A 753 -12.18 -10.25 -16.43
N ALA A 754 -11.86 -9.76 -15.23
CA ALA A 754 -12.58 -8.70 -14.55
C ALA A 754 -12.40 -7.32 -15.20
N THR A 755 -11.25 -7.07 -15.81
CA THR A 755 -10.91 -5.81 -16.50
C THR A 755 -11.09 -5.90 -18.02
N SER A 756 -11.74 -6.96 -18.52
CA SER A 756 -12.02 -7.11 -19.94
C SER A 756 -12.92 -5.96 -20.45
N PRO A 757 -12.64 -5.39 -21.63
CA PRO A 757 -13.50 -4.39 -22.26
C PRO A 757 -14.71 -5.01 -22.98
N ALA A 758 -14.86 -6.34 -22.94
CA ALA A 758 -15.97 -7.03 -23.59
C ALA A 758 -17.32 -6.63 -22.98
N ALA A 759 -18.36 -6.47 -23.82
CA ALA A 759 -19.67 -5.99 -23.40
C ALA A 759 -20.38 -6.93 -22.39
N ASP A 760 -20.02 -8.21 -22.36
CA ASP A 760 -20.57 -9.25 -21.48
C ASP A 760 -19.71 -9.51 -20.23
N VAL A 761 -18.72 -8.64 -19.93
CA VAL A 761 -17.76 -8.82 -18.82
C VAL A 761 -18.41 -9.14 -17.47
N LEU A 762 -19.51 -8.47 -17.08
CA LEU A 762 -20.16 -8.75 -15.81
C LEU A 762 -20.81 -10.15 -15.78
N THR A 763 -21.36 -10.61 -16.90
CA THR A 763 -21.89 -11.98 -17.03
C THR A 763 -20.76 -12.97 -16.78
N ARG A 764 -19.61 -12.74 -17.43
CA ARG A 764 -18.42 -13.58 -17.25
C ARG A 764 -17.91 -13.57 -15.81
N VAL A 765 -17.79 -12.40 -15.19
CA VAL A 765 -17.38 -12.28 -13.78
C VAL A 765 -18.31 -13.07 -12.85
N ARG A 766 -19.63 -13.02 -13.08
CA ARG A 766 -20.60 -13.80 -12.29
C ARG A 766 -20.44 -15.30 -12.49
N GLU A 767 -20.19 -15.77 -13.70
CA GLU A 767 -19.89 -17.19 -13.96
C GLU A 767 -18.64 -17.66 -13.21
N LEU A 768 -17.61 -16.79 -13.16
CA LEU A 768 -16.33 -17.10 -12.53
C LEU A 768 -16.40 -17.21 -11.00
N LEU A 769 -17.49 -16.78 -10.36
CA LEU A 769 -17.74 -17.08 -8.95
C LEU A 769 -17.88 -18.59 -8.68
N GLN A 770 -18.18 -19.39 -9.71
CA GLN A 770 -18.26 -20.85 -9.63
C GLN A 770 -17.03 -21.53 -10.27
N HIS A 771 -15.99 -20.76 -10.62
CA HIS A 771 -14.79 -21.30 -11.24
C HIS A 771 -14.01 -22.22 -10.29
N ARG A 772 -13.40 -23.29 -10.82
CA ARG A 772 -12.61 -24.28 -10.07
C ARG A 772 -11.47 -23.70 -9.22
N SER A 773 -10.99 -22.49 -9.56
CA SER A 773 -9.90 -21.79 -8.88
C SER A 773 -10.36 -20.60 -8.03
N PHE A 774 -11.68 -20.37 -7.91
CA PHE A 774 -12.22 -19.25 -7.16
C PHE A 774 -12.86 -19.70 -5.84
N SER A 775 -12.69 -18.91 -4.78
CA SER A 775 -13.36 -19.09 -3.50
C SER A 775 -13.52 -17.75 -2.81
N LEU A 776 -14.73 -17.46 -2.30
CA LEU A 776 -15.01 -16.26 -1.51
C LEU A 776 -14.26 -16.23 -0.17
N ASN A 777 -13.83 -17.38 0.33
CA ASN A 777 -13.08 -17.47 1.59
C ASN A 777 -11.63 -17.01 1.44
N ASN A 778 -11.10 -16.92 0.21
CA ASN A 778 -9.73 -16.49 -0.01
C ASN A 778 -9.69 -15.00 -0.42
N PRO A 779 -9.12 -14.11 0.41
CA PRO A 779 -9.06 -12.67 0.12
C PRO A 779 -8.39 -12.33 -1.22
N ASN A 780 -7.36 -13.08 -1.61
CA ASN A 780 -6.67 -12.83 -2.89
C ASN A 780 -7.62 -13.09 -4.07
N ARG A 781 -8.31 -14.24 -4.11
CA ARG A 781 -9.25 -14.58 -5.19
C ARG A 781 -10.35 -13.53 -5.32
N LEU A 782 -10.92 -13.13 -4.18
CA LEU A 782 -11.98 -12.13 -4.12
C LEU A 782 -11.51 -10.77 -4.65
N ARG A 783 -10.32 -10.31 -4.26
CA ARG A 783 -9.72 -9.07 -4.77
C ARG A 783 -9.44 -9.13 -6.27
N SER A 784 -8.91 -10.26 -6.75
CA SER A 784 -8.53 -10.45 -8.15
C SER A 784 -9.72 -10.52 -9.11
N LEU A 785 -10.90 -10.93 -8.64
CA LEU A 785 -12.10 -11.00 -9.49
C LEU A 785 -13.09 -9.87 -9.19
N VAL A 786 -13.63 -9.83 -7.96
CA VAL A 786 -14.68 -8.86 -7.58
C VAL A 786 -14.08 -7.48 -7.36
N GLY A 787 -12.96 -7.41 -6.64
CA GLY A 787 -12.25 -6.15 -6.39
C GLY A 787 -11.77 -5.51 -7.70
N ALA A 788 -11.13 -6.28 -8.57
CA ALA A 788 -10.66 -5.81 -9.87
C ALA A 788 -11.82 -5.34 -10.77
N PHE A 789 -12.95 -6.03 -10.78
CA PHE A 789 -14.13 -5.58 -11.53
C PHE A 789 -14.64 -4.23 -11.01
N ALA A 790 -14.77 -4.08 -9.69
CA ALA A 790 -15.33 -2.86 -9.10
C ALA A 790 -14.37 -1.66 -9.15
N ALA A 791 -13.07 -1.88 -8.94
CA ALA A 791 -12.08 -0.81 -8.77
C ALA A 791 -11.20 -0.56 -10.02
N SER A 792 -11.09 -1.53 -10.93
CA SER A 792 -10.20 -1.44 -12.10
C SER A 792 -10.92 -1.55 -13.44
N ASN A 793 -12.25 -1.71 -13.44
CA ASN A 793 -13.08 -1.62 -14.64
C ASN A 793 -14.23 -0.62 -14.44
N PRO A 794 -13.94 0.68 -14.23
CA PRO A 794 -14.96 1.67 -13.90
C PRO A 794 -15.99 1.83 -15.02
N SER A 795 -15.62 1.64 -16.29
CA SER A 795 -16.56 1.68 -17.41
C SER A 795 -17.65 0.60 -17.33
N ALA A 796 -17.30 -0.63 -16.92
CA ALA A 796 -18.28 -1.71 -16.71
C ALA A 796 -18.98 -1.63 -15.34
N PHE A 797 -18.26 -1.30 -14.27
CA PHE A 797 -18.85 -1.19 -12.93
C PHE A 797 -19.91 -0.09 -12.86
N HIS A 798 -19.64 1.05 -13.52
CA HIS A 798 -20.56 2.17 -13.66
C HIS A 798 -21.43 2.11 -14.91
N ALA A 799 -21.75 0.90 -15.39
CA ALA A 799 -22.73 0.70 -16.46
C ALA A 799 -24.04 1.43 -16.14
N GLU A 800 -24.64 2.07 -17.14
CA GLU A 800 -25.79 2.96 -16.95
C GLU A 800 -27.04 2.29 -16.36
N ASP A 801 -27.13 0.96 -16.48
CA ASP A 801 -28.21 0.14 -15.93
C ASP A 801 -28.03 -0.18 -14.43
N GLY A 802 -26.92 0.24 -13.82
CA GLY A 802 -26.58 0.02 -12.41
C GLY A 802 -26.29 -1.44 -12.06
N SER A 803 -26.00 -2.30 -13.04
CA SER A 803 -25.77 -3.74 -12.83
C SER A 803 -24.52 -4.02 -11.98
N GLY A 804 -23.45 -3.24 -12.15
CA GLY A 804 -22.24 -3.35 -11.33
C GLY A 804 -22.51 -3.06 -9.85
N TYR A 805 -23.31 -2.04 -9.54
CA TYR A 805 -23.65 -1.70 -8.15
C TYR A 805 -24.45 -2.81 -7.47
N ARG A 806 -25.47 -3.36 -8.16
CA ARG A 806 -26.27 -4.48 -7.62
C ARG A 806 -25.41 -5.71 -7.36
N PHE A 807 -24.52 -6.04 -8.30
CA PHE A 807 -23.56 -7.14 -8.13
C PHE A 807 -22.71 -6.96 -6.87
N LEU A 808 -22.13 -5.78 -6.68
CA LEU A 808 -21.29 -5.52 -5.53
C LEU A 808 -22.08 -5.55 -4.22
N THR A 809 -23.31 -5.03 -4.19
CA THR A 809 -24.20 -5.11 -3.03
C THR A 809 -24.50 -6.56 -2.64
N GLU A 810 -24.73 -7.46 -3.60
CA GLU A 810 -24.93 -8.89 -3.33
C GLU A 810 -23.71 -9.51 -2.65
N ILE A 811 -22.50 -9.22 -3.14
CA ILE A 811 -21.25 -9.75 -2.57
C ILE A 811 -20.97 -9.15 -1.19
N LEU A 812 -21.13 -7.84 -1.03
CA LEU A 812 -20.88 -7.15 0.25
C LEU A 812 -21.83 -7.62 1.36
N ALA A 813 -23.05 -8.05 1.02
CA ALA A 813 -23.97 -8.63 2.00
C ALA A 813 -23.43 -9.94 2.62
N ASP A 814 -22.76 -10.79 1.83
CA ASP A 814 -22.07 -12.00 2.34
C ASP A 814 -20.81 -11.62 3.12
N LEU A 815 -19.98 -10.73 2.55
CA LEU A 815 -18.71 -10.35 3.16
C LEU A 815 -18.87 -9.60 4.49
N ASN A 816 -19.97 -8.85 4.68
CA ASN A 816 -20.27 -8.19 5.95
C ASN A 816 -20.21 -9.15 7.14
N THR A 817 -20.65 -10.40 6.96
CA THR A 817 -20.63 -11.41 8.02
C THR A 817 -19.37 -12.28 7.93
N ARG A 818 -18.90 -12.59 6.72
CA ARG A 818 -17.77 -13.51 6.52
C ARG A 818 -16.42 -12.87 6.89
N ASN A 819 -16.15 -11.69 6.37
CA ASN A 819 -14.88 -10.99 6.50
C ASN A 819 -15.09 -9.46 6.31
N PRO A 820 -15.43 -8.75 7.40
CA PRO A 820 -15.72 -7.32 7.39
C PRO A 820 -14.59 -6.44 6.83
N GLN A 821 -13.34 -6.77 7.17
CA GLN A 821 -12.18 -6.02 6.70
C GLN A 821 -12.07 -6.03 5.17
N VAL A 822 -12.25 -7.21 4.55
CA VAL A 822 -12.24 -7.30 3.09
C VAL A 822 -13.47 -6.63 2.47
N ALA A 823 -14.64 -6.73 3.11
CA ALA A 823 -15.84 -6.01 2.68
C ALA A 823 -15.60 -4.49 2.62
N ALA A 824 -14.94 -3.94 3.65
CA ALA A 824 -14.62 -2.53 3.74
C ALA A 824 -13.57 -2.07 2.72
N ARG A 825 -12.70 -2.95 2.22
CA ARG A 825 -11.84 -2.64 1.07
C ARG A 825 -12.62 -2.62 -0.24
N VAL A 826 -13.53 -3.58 -0.41
CA VAL A 826 -14.26 -3.79 -1.67
C VAL A 826 -15.40 -2.78 -1.88
N ILE A 827 -15.93 -2.15 -0.81
CA ILE A 827 -16.98 -1.12 -0.92
C ILE A 827 -16.48 0.24 -1.45
N GLU A 828 -15.16 0.49 -1.47
CA GLU A 828 -14.57 1.80 -1.83
C GLU A 828 -15.15 2.45 -3.10
N PRO A 829 -15.34 1.72 -4.23
CA PRO A 829 -15.92 2.32 -5.42
C PRO A 829 -17.34 2.89 -5.24
N LEU A 830 -18.17 2.33 -4.33
CA LEU A 830 -19.54 2.82 -4.06
C LEU A 830 -19.55 4.12 -3.27
N ILE A 831 -18.57 4.35 -2.39
CA ILE A 831 -18.55 5.55 -1.56
C ILE A 831 -18.05 6.80 -2.31
N ARG A 832 -17.58 6.63 -3.55
CA ARG A 832 -17.18 7.73 -4.45
C ARG A 832 -18.35 8.35 -5.22
N LEU A 833 -19.60 8.04 -4.85
CA LEU A 833 -20.81 8.46 -5.57
C LEU A 833 -20.85 9.95 -5.97
N LYS A 834 -20.41 10.86 -5.09
CA LYS A 834 -20.46 12.32 -5.35
C LYS A 834 -19.61 12.78 -6.54
N ARG A 835 -18.68 11.94 -7.03
CA ARG A 835 -17.85 12.20 -8.21
C ARG A 835 -18.53 11.80 -9.52
N TYR A 836 -19.73 11.23 -9.51
CA TYR A 836 -20.42 10.77 -10.72
C TYR A 836 -21.65 11.64 -11.04
N ASP A 837 -22.26 11.43 -12.21
CA ASP A 837 -23.50 12.11 -12.59
C ASP A 837 -24.69 11.75 -11.68
N ALA A 838 -25.75 12.57 -11.73
CA ALA A 838 -26.90 12.43 -10.85
C ALA A 838 -27.63 11.07 -10.94
N LYS A 839 -27.64 10.43 -12.13
CA LYS A 839 -28.30 9.13 -12.31
C LYS A 839 -27.49 8.03 -11.61
N ARG A 840 -26.16 8.01 -11.82
CA ARG A 840 -25.26 7.08 -11.13
C ARG A 840 -25.25 7.31 -9.61
N GLN A 841 -25.24 8.57 -9.17
CA GLN A 841 -25.36 8.93 -7.75
C GLN A 841 -26.60 8.32 -7.09
N ALA A 842 -27.76 8.43 -7.73
CA ALA A 842 -29.00 7.88 -7.18
C ALA A 842 -28.93 6.34 -7.04
N GLN A 843 -28.38 5.65 -8.04
CA GLN A 843 -28.23 4.19 -8.02
C GLN A 843 -27.22 3.73 -6.96
N MET A 844 -26.08 4.40 -6.84
CA MET A 844 -25.06 4.10 -5.83
C MET A 844 -25.57 4.40 -4.42
N ARG A 845 -26.30 5.50 -4.23
CA ARG A 845 -26.97 5.83 -2.95
C ARG A 845 -27.96 4.74 -2.56
N GLN A 846 -28.79 4.26 -3.48
CA GLN A 846 -29.71 3.16 -3.24
C GLN A 846 -28.99 1.87 -2.80
N ALA A 847 -27.87 1.53 -3.44
CA ALA A 847 -27.05 0.39 -3.06
C ALA A 847 -26.48 0.52 -1.64
N LEU A 848 -25.98 1.70 -1.27
CA LEU A 848 -25.48 1.99 0.08
C LEU A 848 -26.60 1.97 1.14
N GLU A 849 -27.78 2.50 0.82
CA GLU A 849 -28.96 2.44 1.70
C GLU A 849 -29.41 1.00 1.93
N GLN A 850 -29.37 0.15 0.91
CA GLN A 850 -29.66 -1.28 1.05
C GLN A 850 -28.66 -1.95 2.01
N LEU A 851 -27.34 -1.71 1.84
CA LEU A 851 -26.31 -2.25 2.73
C LEU A 851 -26.48 -1.75 4.17
N LYS A 852 -26.91 -0.50 4.36
CA LYS A 852 -27.18 0.07 5.69
C LYS A 852 -28.28 -0.66 6.46
N THR A 853 -29.18 -1.35 5.76
CA THR A 853 -30.29 -2.10 6.36
C THR A 853 -29.96 -3.56 6.69
N LEU A 854 -28.72 -4.02 6.42
CA LEU A 854 -28.29 -5.36 6.77
C LEU A 854 -28.40 -5.60 8.28
N GLU A 855 -28.91 -6.78 8.66
CA GLU A 855 -28.82 -7.26 10.03
C GLU A 855 -27.35 -7.48 10.39
N ASN A 856 -26.94 -7.09 11.60
CA ASN A 856 -25.55 -7.20 12.08
C ASN A 856 -24.53 -6.52 11.13
N LEU A 857 -24.83 -5.31 10.67
CA LEU A 857 -23.88 -4.50 9.93
C LEU A 857 -22.60 -4.29 10.75
N SER A 858 -21.47 -4.71 10.20
CA SER A 858 -20.14 -4.56 10.79
C SER A 858 -19.78 -3.08 11.00
N GLY A 859 -18.91 -2.82 11.98
CA GLY A 859 -18.37 -1.49 12.23
C GLY A 859 -17.64 -0.94 11.00
N ASP A 860 -16.89 -1.80 10.31
CA ASP A 860 -16.11 -1.48 9.12
C ASP A 860 -16.98 -0.86 8.02
N LEU A 861 -18.09 -1.53 7.67
CA LEU A 861 -19.02 -1.05 6.65
C LEU A 861 -19.87 0.11 7.16
N PHE A 862 -20.30 0.08 8.43
CA PHE A 862 -21.13 1.14 9.01
C PHE A 862 -20.45 2.50 8.92
N GLU A 863 -19.17 2.59 9.25
CA GLU A 863 -18.41 3.84 9.19
C GLU A 863 -18.38 4.41 7.75
N LYS A 864 -18.00 3.59 6.77
CA LYS A 864 -17.87 4.02 5.37
C LYS A 864 -19.22 4.40 4.76
N ILE A 865 -20.26 3.58 4.98
CA ILE A 865 -21.61 3.84 4.48
C ILE A 865 -22.19 5.11 5.11
N SER A 866 -22.01 5.29 6.41
CA SER A 866 -22.54 6.45 7.13
C SER A 866 -21.90 7.75 6.64
N LYS A 867 -20.57 7.77 6.46
CA LYS A 867 -19.87 8.93 5.87
C LYS A 867 -20.30 9.19 4.43
N ALA A 868 -20.44 8.15 3.61
CA ALA A 868 -20.82 8.29 2.20
C ALA A 868 -22.24 8.87 1.99
N LEU A 869 -23.18 8.52 2.88
CA LEU A 869 -24.58 8.96 2.79
C LEU A 869 -24.84 10.35 3.40
N GLN A 870 -23.86 10.93 4.11
CA GLN A 870 -23.95 12.30 4.63
C GLN A 870 -23.91 13.33 3.48
N ASP A 871 -24.73 14.37 3.60
CA ASP A 871 -24.91 15.41 2.57
C ASP A 871 -23.70 16.37 2.43
#